data_AF-A0A2S6FUW5-F1
#
_entry.id   AF-A0A2S6FUW5-F1
#
_cell.length_a   1.000
_cell.length_b   1.000
_cell.length_c   1.000
_cell.angle_alpha   90.00
_cell.angle_beta   90.00
_cell.angle_gamma   90.00
#
_symmetry.space_group_name_H-M   'P 1'
#
loop_
_entity.id
_entity.type
_entity.pdbx_description
1 polymer ?
#
loop_
_entity_poly.entity_id
_entity_poly.type
_entity_poly.pdbx_seq_one_letter_code
_entity_poly.pdbx_strand_id
1 'polypeptide(L)'
;MAGIVALIINEDKILLRNQIGTTILRLPIINVAKDEDEKGSLNEYLISNISNDEEELLKIDPNLDMLMNGFSLYLVDYSNKSSSLKEELPEGLVWEDISILDKLCERDVLIIKVIVENCIKVKYSSIGISRIENRIKDSEIGNKYLRKINLSIADKRIDEETPMNLKLRALMLSVLVGIIYFIFSFHKGYKTSSYLGISYFIFASIVLIYFIAINGIKNKNSLFGYFFIGSSMLVALTFAIYTNPLIRSLNRIFVPSTLIMGFMILNYKDVDFNLGNFINGFFKRIFTHSFKSITKVPDVTFKLLKGKTIKKDKGVYKSILQGILISIPVILLLGSLLSGADNVFGYYIKNLNEAITLFRIGDSFWQLISSIFVAVYIFGLIWSFRYKFRDESDQYFQKKTMEPIKIITLLIIINMLYLVFTKVQISYLYAGDVKLLPGGLSYSEYARKGFFELVIVTIINMVLISFLKAKVIEEDEKLSITLNILYTLIVGFTLNMMFSAFYKMNMYVEAFGYTRLRILVQLFIILLGIVIILQLIYIWMKISMFKPILVVAVVFYLFINFFNIDAFIARRNIEVYKDKGMNGSYLNMLSFDALKEMDKALEDGEIDQITYNNWIKVNKDNVHTNNKWYEYNYYIKASNKGQ
;
A
#
# COMPACT_ATOMS: atom_id res chain seq x y z
N MET A 1 46.37 -18.37 -5.51
CA MET A 1 45.51 -19.51 -5.87
C MET A 1 44.12 -18.95 -6.02
N ALA A 2 43.56 -19.03 -7.23
CA ALA A 2 42.12 -18.92 -7.40
C ALA A 2 41.56 -20.30 -7.08
N GLY A 3 40.53 -20.39 -6.24
CA GLY A 3 39.90 -21.68 -5.96
C GLY A 3 38.62 -21.81 -6.76
N ILE A 4 38.33 -23.00 -7.28
CA ILE A 4 37.04 -23.34 -7.87
C ILE A 4 36.20 -24.06 -6.83
N VAL A 5 34.95 -23.64 -6.65
CA VAL A 5 33.94 -24.42 -5.92
C VAL A 5 32.99 -25.02 -6.95
N ALA A 6 32.95 -26.34 -7.03
CA ALA A 6 32.11 -27.06 -7.98
C ALA A 6 30.95 -27.75 -7.24
N LEU A 7 29.71 -27.52 -7.68
CA LEU A 7 28.59 -28.38 -7.33
C LEU A 7 28.52 -29.50 -8.35
N ILE A 8 28.82 -30.72 -7.91
CA ILE A 8 28.82 -31.91 -8.75
C ILE A 8 27.61 -32.76 -8.36
N ILE A 9 26.73 -33.00 -9.32
CA ILE A 9 25.45 -33.69 -9.11
C ILE A 9 25.42 -34.97 -9.93
N ASN A 10 24.91 -36.04 -9.33
CA ASN A 10 24.60 -37.30 -10.01
C ASN A 10 23.23 -37.80 -9.54
N GLU A 11 22.19 -37.61 -10.34
CA GLU A 11 20.81 -38.06 -10.07
C GLU A 11 20.23 -37.52 -8.75
N ASP A 12 20.29 -38.31 -7.65
CA ASP A 12 19.80 -37.95 -6.30
C ASP A 12 20.96 -37.60 -5.33
N LYS A 13 22.20 -37.60 -5.81
CA LYS A 13 23.39 -37.46 -4.97
C LYS A 13 24.19 -36.21 -5.33
N ILE A 14 24.78 -35.61 -4.30
CA ILE A 14 25.75 -34.52 -4.41
C ILE A 14 27.11 -35.00 -3.93
N LEU A 15 28.18 -34.57 -4.61
CA LEU A 15 29.53 -34.89 -4.18
C LEU A 15 29.96 -33.95 -3.07
N LEU A 16 30.38 -34.51 -1.94
CA LEU A 16 30.87 -33.76 -0.79
C LEU A 16 32.26 -34.27 -0.38
N ARG A 17 33.05 -33.38 0.23
CA ARG A 17 34.34 -33.69 0.80
C ARG A 17 34.25 -33.75 2.32
N ASN A 18 34.73 -34.84 2.90
CA ASN A 18 34.94 -35.02 4.32
C ASN A 18 36.29 -34.36 4.71
N GLN A 19 36.27 -33.44 5.67
CA GLN A 19 37.50 -32.86 6.21
C GLN A 19 38.15 -33.84 7.20
N ILE A 20 39.41 -34.22 6.91
CA ILE A 20 40.22 -35.12 7.72
C ILE A 20 40.15 -34.72 9.21
N GLY A 21 39.61 -35.62 10.05
CA GLY A 21 39.47 -35.40 11.50
C GLY A 21 38.18 -34.73 11.98
N THR A 22 37.20 -34.48 11.10
CA THR A 22 35.89 -33.92 11.47
C THR A 22 34.74 -34.67 10.79
N THR A 23 33.51 -34.59 11.32
CA THR A 23 32.28 -35.11 10.67
C THR A 23 31.61 -34.09 9.75
N ILE A 24 32.31 -33.00 9.39
CA ILE A 24 31.75 -31.87 8.65
C ILE A 24 31.96 -32.09 7.15
N LEU A 25 30.84 -32.22 6.43
CA LEU A 25 30.82 -32.32 4.97
C LEU A 25 30.80 -30.93 4.34
N ARG A 26 31.60 -30.71 3.27
CA ARG A 26 31.64 -29.47 2.50
C ARG A 26 31.66 -29.71 1.00
N LEU A 27 31.30 -28.69 0.23
CA LEU A 27 31.49 -28.72 -1.22
C LEU A 27 32.99 -28.83 -1.58
N PRO A 28 33.35 -29.56 -2.65
CA PRO A 28 34.73 -29.71 -3.06
C PRO A 28 35.30 -28.36 -3.53
N ILE A 29 36.47 -28.01 -2.98
CA ILE A 29 37.27 -26.86 -3.40
C ILE A 29 38.46 -27.38 -4.19
N ILE A 30 38.58 -26.94 -5.43
CA ILE A 30 39.64 -27.31 -6.37
C ILE A 30 40.56 -26.11 -6.51
N ASN A 31 41.84 -26.27 -6.19
CA ASN A 31 42.80 -25.18 -6.28
C ASN A 31 43.35 -25.08 -7.71
N VAL A 32 43.32 -23.88 -8.29
CA VAL A 32 43.88 -23.61 -9.62
C VAL A 32 45.16 -22.79 -9.47
N ALA A 33 46.21 -23.18 -10.20
CA ALA A 33 47.44 -22.41 -10.32
C ALA A 33 47.14 -21.05 -10.97
N LYS A 34 47.94 -20.00 -10.66
CA LYS A 34 47.60 -18.62 -11.05
C LYS A 34 47.60 -18.36 -12.57
N ASP A 35 48.11 -19.28 -13.38
CA ASP A 35 48.39 -19.09 -14.82
C ASP A 35 47.73 -20.16 -15.73
N GLU A 36 46.80 -20.98 -15.21
CA GLU A 36 46.07 -22.01 -15.98
C GLU A 36 44.62 -21.61 -16.29
N ASP A 37 44.06 -22.15 -17.39
CA ASP A 37 42.65 -21.98 -17.74
C ASP A 37 41.75 -22.71 -16.74
N GLU A 38 40.90 -21.97 -16.02
CA GLU A 38 39.99 -22.48 -14.99
C GLU A 38 39.12 -23.65 -15.49
N LYS A 39 38.67 -23.61 -16.76
CA LYS A 39 37.88 -24.70 -17.34
C LYS A 39 38.73 -25.94 -17.59
N GLY A 40 39.95 -25.76 -18.10
CA GLY A 40 40.90 -26.85 -18.35
C GLY A 40 41.28 -27.57 -17.06
N SER A 41 41.72 -26.84 -16.04
CA SER A 41 42.11 -27.43 -14.76
C SER A 41 40.94 -28.13 -14.03
N LEU A 42 39.70 -27.63 -14.20
CA LEU A 42 38.52 -28.30 -13.66
C LEU A 42 38.22 -29.61 -14.40
N ASN A 43 38.30 -29.63 -15.73
CA ASN A 43 38.11 -30.84 -16.53
C ASN A 43 39.19 -31.88 -16.24
N GLU A 44 40.46 -31.48 -16.14
CA GLU A 44 41.54 -32.39 -15.76
C GLU A 44 41.30 -33.02 -14.39
N TYR A 45 40.86 -32.22 -13.40
CA TYR A 45 40.53 -32.71 -12.07
C TYR A 45 39.34 -33.70 -12.08
N LEU A 46 38.31 -33.43 -12.88
CA LEU A 46 37.15 -34.31 -13.04
C LEU A 46 37.57 -35.64 -13.68
N ILE A 47 38.37 -35.61 -14.74
CA ILE A 47 38.86 -36.81 -15.44
C ILE A 47 39.79 -37.64 -14.54
N SER A 48 40.67 -36.98 -13.79
CA SER A 48 41.60 -37.69 -12.91
C SER A 48 40.88 -38.39 -11.75
N ASN A 49 39.83 -37.78 -11.20
CA ASN A 49 39.26 -38.20 -9.91
C ASN A 49 37.82 -38.73 -9.94
N ILE A 50 37.00 -38.39 -10.94
CA ILE A 50 35.53 -38.52 -10.85
C ILE A 50 34.90 -39.17 -12.09
N SER A 51 35.22 -38.72 -13.32
CA SER A 51 34.64 -39.23 -14.57
C SER A 51 35.69 -39.75 -15.55
N ASN A 52 35.26 -40.56 -16.51
CA ASN A 52 36.11 -41.04 -17.62
C ASN A 52 35.97 -40.19 -18.90
N ASP A 53 34.98 -39.28 -18.94
CA ASP A 53 34.67 -38.41 -20.08
C ASP A 53 34.76 -36.92 -19.71
N GLU A 54 35.01 -36.08 -20.72
CA GLU A 54 34.85 -34.62 -20.65
C GLU A 54 33.36 -34.24 -20.60
N GLU A 55 33.00 -33.31 -19.72
CA GLU A 55 31.62 -32.86 -19.54
C GLU A 55 31.43 -31.36 -19.83
N GLU A 56 30.18 -30.99 -20.11
CA GLU A 56 29.83 -29.60 -20.41
C GLU A 56 29.81 -28.78 -19.11
N LEU A 57 30.91 -28.07 -18.86
CA LEU A 57 31.06 -27.21 -17.68
C LEU A 57 30.23 -25.92 -17.80
N LEU A 58 29.17 -25.82 -17.01
CA LEU A 58 28.44 -24.56 -16.82
C LEU A 58 29.20 -23.67 -15.84
N LYS A 59 29.96 -22.71 -16.39
CA LYS A 59 30.54 -21.62 -15.61
C LYS A 59 29.41 -20.71 -15.11
N ILE A 60 29.34 -20.53 -13.81
CA ILE A 60 28.34 -19.68 -13.18
C ILE A 60 29.06 -18.40 -12.76
N ASP A 61 28.86 -17.30 -13.50
CA ASP A 61 29.36 -15.99 -13.08
C ASP A 61 28.48 -15.45 -11.94
N PRO A 62 28.96 -15.42 -10.69
CA PRO A 62 28.20 -14.83 -9.61
C PRO A 62 28.27 -13.31 -9.75
N ASN A 63 27.12 -12.65 -9.76
CA ASN A 63 27.04 -11.20 -9.56
C ASN A 63 27.29 -10.82 -8.06
N LEU A 64 28.10 -11.60 -7.35
CA LEU A 64 28.12 -11.70 -5.89
C LEU A 64 29.48 -11.33 -5.31
N ASP A 65 29.77 -10.02 -5.29
CA ASP A 65 30.95 -9.40 -4.69
C ASP A 65 31.01 -9.48 -3.14
N MET A 66 30.13 -10.22 -2.47
CA MET A 66 29.97 -10.09 -1.01
C MET A 66 30.35 -11.31 -0.15
N LEU A 67 30.70 -12.48 -0.70
CA LEU A 67 30.99 -13.65 0.15
C LEU A 67 32.23 -14.48 -0.24
N MET A 68 32.79 -14.29 -1.44
CA MET A 68 33.82 -15.18 -1.98
C MET A 68 34.97 -14.35 -2.57
N ASN A 69 35.90 -13.89 -1.72
CA ASN A 69 37.15 -13.31 -2.21
C ASN A 69 37.93 -14.38 -3.00
N GLY A 70 37.85 -14.36 -4.33
CA GLY A 70 38.75 -15.09 -5.23
C GLY A 70 38.37 -16.54 -5.58
N PHE A 71 37.08 -16.93 -5.50
CA PHE A 71 36.62 -18.26 -5.92
C PHE A 71 35.65 -18.23 -7.11
N SER A 72 35.86 -19.10 -8.09
CA SER A 72 35.00 -19.29 -9.28
C SER A 72 34.01 -20.44 -9.05
N LEU A 73 32.74 -20.28 -9.47
CA LEU A 73 31.66 -21.25 -9.23
C LEU A 73 31.30 -22.01 -10.51
N TYR A 74 31.24 -23.33 -10.41
CA TYR A 74 30.90 -24.21 -11.52
C TYR A 74 29.82 -25.22 -11.12
N LEU A 75 28.95 -25.54 -12.06
CA LEU A 75 28.03 -26.66 -11.98
C LEU A 75 28.51 -27.75 -12.94
N VAL A 76 28.59 -28.98 -12.43
CA VAL A 76 28.87 -30.18 -13.22
C VAL A 76 27.74 -31.17 -12.96
N ASP A 77 27.05 -31.59 -14.01
CA ASP A 77 25.83 -32.36 -13.89
C ASP A 77 25.93 -33.67 -14.65
N TYR A 78 26.14 -34.77 -13.92
CA TYR A 78 26.21 -36.12 -14.47
C TYR A 78 24.84 -36.81 -14.54
N SER A 79 23.74 -36.14 -14.17
CA SER A 79 22.41 -36.77 -14.02
C SER A 79 21.86 -37.39 -15.31
N ASN A 80 22.38 -37.02 -16.48
CA ASN A 80 21.96 -37.57 -17.78
C ASN A 80 22.92 -38.65 -18.34
N LYS A 81 24.07 -38.89 -17.69
CA LYS A 81 25.12 -39.84 -18.12
C LYS A 81 25.83 -40.48 -16.90
N SER A 82 25.05 -41.06 -15.99
CA SER A 82 25.56 -41.68 -14.76
C SER A 82 26.52 -42.85 -15.00
N SER A 83 26.55 -43.43 -16.21
CA SER A 83 27.46 -44.50 -16.63
C SER A 83 28.93 -44.07 -16.84
N SER A 84 29.25 -42.78 -16.76
CA SER A 84 30.60 -42.23 -17.01
C SER A 84 31.46 -42.05 -15.75
N LEU A 85 30.92 -42.40 -14.58
CA LEU A 85 31.57 -42.19 -13.27
C LEU A 85 32.44 -43.37 -12.86
N LYS A 86 33.56 -43.09 -12.18
CA LYS A 86 34.44 -44.13 -11.61
C LYS A 86 33.78 -44.83 -10.42
N GLU A 87 34.00 -46.14 -10.28
CA GLU A 87 33.44 -46.94 -9.17
C GLU A 87 34.07 -46.61 -7.82
N GLU A 88 35.35 -46.20 -7.80
CA GLU A 88 36.08 -45.80 -6.59
C GLU A 88 36.40 -44.30 -6.60
N LEU A 89 36.00 -43.61 -5.52
CA LEU A 89 36.32 -42.20 -5.29
C LEU A 89 37.61 -42.05 -4.48
N PRO A 90 38.39 -40.97 -4.69
CA PRO A 90 39.55 -40.65 -3.86
C PRO A 90 39.21 -40.49 -2.38
N GLU A 91 40.20 -40.76 -1.50
CA GLU A 91 40.04 -40.64 -0.06
C GLU A 91 39.48 -39.27 0.37
N GLY A 92 38.35 -39.30 1.08
CA GLY A 92 37.68 -38.12 1.61
C GLY A 92 36.61 -37.51 0.70
N LEU A 93 36.34 -38.04 -0.50
CA LEU A 93 35.16 -37.69 -1.31
C LEU A 93 34.06 -38.73 -1.14
N VAL A 94 32.82 -38.26 -0.94
CA VAL A 94 31.66 -39.12 -0.68
C VAL A 94 30.46 -38.61 -1.48
N TRP A 95 29.74 -39.54 -2.11
CA TRP A 95 28.42 -39.29 -2.66
C TRP A 95 27.37 -39.35 -1.56
N GLU A 96 26.74 -38.22 -1.27
CA GLU A 96 25.68 -38.12 -0.27
C GLU A 96 24.35 -37.80 -0.93
N ASP A 97 23.27 -38.32 -0.34
CA ASP A 97 21.91 -38.02 -0.81
C ASP A 97 21.59 -36.53 -0.63
N ILE A 98 20.81 -35.95 -1.57
CA ILE A 98 20.32 -34.56 -1.49
C ILE A 98 19.61 -34.26 -0.15
N SER A 99 19.11 -35.28 0.54
CA SER A 99 18.57 -35.19 1.91
C SER A 99 19.54 -34.57 2.93
N ILE A 100 20.85 -34.56 2.67
CA ILE A 100 21.86 -33.99 3.57
C ILE A 100 21.95 -32.46 3.52
N LEU A 101 21.25 -31.80 2.58
CA LEU A 101 21.22 -30.34 2.44
C LEU A 101 20.93 -29.59 3.75
N ASP A 102 20.07 -30.16 4.60
CA ASP A 102 19.68 -29.56 5.88
C ASP A 102 20.79 -29.66 6.95
N LYS A 103 21.79 -30.53 6.74
CA LYS A 103 22.92 -30.77 7.64
C LYS A 103 24.22 -30.07 7.20
N LEU A 104 24.23 -29.47 6.01
CA LEU A 104 25.37 -28.70 5.50
C LEU A 104 25.53 -27.36 6.21
N CYS A 105 26.74 -26.81 6.16
CA CYS A 105 27.01 -25.47 6.68
C CYS A 105 26.22 -24.40 5.90
N GLU A 106 25.78 -23.33 6.57
CA GLU A 106 25.01 -22.24 5.94
C GLU A 106 25.66 -21.67 4.67
N ARG A 107 27.00 -21.64 4.63
CA ARG A 107 27.77 -21.17 3.48
C ARG A 107 27.56 -22.06 2.24
N ASP A 108 27.62 -23.38 2.40
CA ASP A 108 27.48 -24.34 1.30
C ASP A 108 26.03 -24.39 0.80
N VAL A 109 25.07 -24.30 1.72
CA VAL A 109 23.64 -24.16 1.37
C VAL A 109 23.39 -22.88 0.55
N LEU A 110 24.06 -21.78 0.91
CA LEU A 110 23.96 -20.51 0.17
C LEU A 110 24.59 -20.63 -1.23
N ILE A 111 25.72 -21.33 -1.36
CA ILE A 111 26.35 -21.62 -2.65
C ILE A 111 25.41 -22.43 -3.56
N ILE A 112 24.82 -23.51 -3.04
CA ILE A 112 23.86 -24.34 -3.79
C ILE A 112 22.65 -23.51 -4.24
N LYS A 113 22.12 -22.65 -3.36
CA LYS A 113 21.01 -21.73 -3.70
C LYS A 113 21.37 -20.77 -4.83
N VAL A 114 22.59 -20.23 -4.85
CA VAL A 114 23.08 -19.34 -5.93
C VAL A 114 23.24 -20.08 -7.25
N ILE A 115 23.72 -21.32 -7.21
CA ILE A 115 23.86 -22.18 -8.39
C ILE A 115 22.48 -22.47 -8.99
N VAL A 116 21.54 -22.95 -8.18
CA VAL A 116 20.15 -23.21 -8.60
C VAL A 116 19.50 -21.93 -9.16
N GLU A 117 19.72 -20.78 -8.53
CA GLU A 117 19.22 -19.49 -9.03
C GLU A 117 19.70 -19.18 -10.46
N ASN A 118 20.98 -19.41 -10.75
CA ASN A 118 21.53 -19.16 -12.08
C ASN A 118 21.05 -20.20 -13.11
N CYS A 119 20.89 -21.47 -12.72
CA CYS A 119 20.28 -22.48 -13.58
C CYS A 119 18.86 -22.10 -14.00
N ILE A 120 18.04 -21.61 -13.06
CA ILE A 120 16.68 -21.12 -13.35
C ILE A 120 16.71 -19.91 -14.31
N LYS A 121 17.68 -18.99 -14.17
CA LYS A 121 17.82 -17.83 -15.07
C LYS A 121 18.13 -18.27 -16.50
N VAL A 122 19.02 -19.24 -16.69
CA VAL A 122 19.45 -19.76 -17.99
C VAL A 122 18.46 -20.80 -18.56
N LYS A 123 17.42 -21.17 -17.80
CA LYS A 123 16.48 -22.27 -18.11
C LYS A 123 17.19 -23.63 -18.25
N TYR A 124 18.31 -23.83 -17.55
CA TYR A 124 18.95 -25.13 -17.48
C TYR A 124 18.15 -26.03 -16.53
N SER A 125 17.68 -27.16 -17.05
CA SER A 125 16.89 -28.14 -16.30
C SER A 125 17.49 -29.53 -16.44
N SER A 126 17.77 -30.16 -15.31
CA SER A 126 18.22 -31.55 -15.21
C SER A 126 17.47 -32.26 -14.08
N ILE A 127 17.54 -33.59 -14.06
CA ILE A 127 16.94 -34.42 -13.02
C ILE A 127 17.47 -34.00 -11.64
N GLY A 128 18.80 -33.89 -11.49
CA GLY A 128 19.43 -33.48 -10.23
C GLY A 128 19.05 -32.08 -9.76
N ILE A 129 19.02 -31.09 -10.66
CA ILE A 129 18.62 -29.72 -10.29
C ILE A 129 17.15 -29.64 -9.92
N SER A 130 16.29 -30.37 -10.62
CA SER A 130 14.86 -30.39 -10.30
C SER A 130 14.58 -30.98 -8.91
N ARG A 131 15.37 -31.98 -8.49
CA ARG A 131 15.31 -32.56 -7.15
C ARG A 131 15.83 -31.62 -6.07
N ILE A 132 16.96 -30.96 -6.31
CA ILE A 132 17.46 -29.91 -5.41
C ILE A 132 16.44 -28.77 -5.30
N GLU A 133 15.81 -28.35 -6.41
CA GLU A 133 14.77 -27.33 -6.41
C GLU A 133 13.55 -27.76 -5.56
N ASN A 134 13.10 -29.00 -5.73
CA ASN A 134 11.99 -29.55 -4.93
C ASN A 134 12.34 -29.63 -3.45
N ARG A 135 13.56 -30.04 -3.10
CA ARG A 135 13.98 -30.09 -1.69
C ARG A 135 14.09 -28.71 -1.06
N ILE A 136 14.59 -27.72 -1.79
CA ILE A 136 14.61 -26.33 -1.32
C ILE A 136 13.16 -25.81 -1.14
N LYS A 137 12.20 -26.26 -1.96
CA LYS A 137 10.76 -25.94 -1.80
C LYS A 137 10.12 -26.58 -0.57
N ASP A 138 10.62 -27.71 -0.08
CA ASP A 138 10.09 -28.34 1.14
C ASP A 138 10.37 -27.49 2.39
N SER A 139 11.50 -26.76 2.40
CA SER A 139 11.80 -25.79 3.45
C SER A 139 11.00 -24.51 3.28
N GLU A 140 10.34 -24.01 4.33
CA GLU A 140 9.52 -22.78 4.25
C GLU A 140 10.35 -21.56 3.79
N ILE A 141 11.60 -21.46 4.27
CA ILE A 141 12.56 -20.41 3.93
C ILE A 141 13.06 -20.56 2.48
N GLY A 142 13.38 -21.78 2.04
CA GLY A 142 13.86 -22.05 0.68
C GLY A 142 12.77 -21.90 -0.37
N ASN A 143 11.53 -22.30 -0.07
CA ASN A 143 10.38 -22.07 -0.92
C ASN A 143 10.15 -20.57 -1.16
N LYS A 144 10.19 -19.78 -0.09
CA LYS A 144 10.08 -18.32 -0.17
C LYS A 144 11.21 -17.71 -1.01
N TYR A 145 12.42 -18.25 -0.89
CA TYR A 145 13.59 -17.82 -1.67
C TYR A 145 13.42 -18.11 -3.18
N LEU A 146 13.16 -19.37 -3.56
CA LEU A 146 12.96 -19.76 -4.97
C LEU A 146 11.79 -19.04 -5.62
N ARG A 147 10.68 -18.85 -4.90
CA ARG A 147 9.53 -18.07 -5.39
C ARG A 147 9.90 -16.63 -5.71
N LYS A 148 10.66 -15.96 -4.83
CA LYS A 148 11.12 -14.58 -5.06
C LYS A 148 11.99 -14.48 -6.31
N ILE A 149 12.84 -15.48 -6.55
CA ILE A 149 13.67 -15.57 -7.75
C ILE A 149 12.79 -15.74 -8.99
N ASN A 150 11.89 -16.71 -9.01
CA ASN A 150 10.99 -16.98 -10.14
C ASN A 150 10.15 -15.75 -10.51
N LEU A 151 9.63 -15.03 -9.50
CA LEU A 151 8.93 -13.76 -9.70
C LEU A 151 9.86 -12.68 -10.29
N SER A 152 11.08 -12.56 -9.79
CA SER A 152 12.05 -11.59 -10.33
C SER A 152 12.45 -11.88 -11.78
N ILE A 153 12.53 -13.16 -12.16
CA ILE A 153 12.81 -13.59 -13.53
C ILE A 153 11.60 -13.32 -14.42
N ALA A 154 10.38 -13.60 -13.96
CA ALA A 154 9.16 -13.28 -14.68
C ALA A 154 9.01 -11.78 -14.92
N ASP A 155 9.29 -10.95 -13.90
CA ASP A 155 9.28 -9.49 -14.03
C ASP A 155 10.31 -9.00 -15.07
N LYS A 156 11.53 -9.57 -15.06
CA LYS A 156 12.56 -9.26 -16.05
C LYS A 156 12.15 -9.64 -17.47
N ARG A 157 11.52 -10.81 -17.66
CA ARG A 157 11.01 -11.22 -18.98
C ARG A 157 9.96 -10.25 -19.50
N ILE A 158 9.00 -9.84 -18.66
CA ILE A 158 8.01 -8.81 -19.02
C ILE A 158 8.71 -7.49 -19.39
N ASP A 159 9.74 -7.09 -18.66
CA ASP A 159 10.51 -5.89 -18.95
C ASP A 159 11.34 -6.01 -20.25
N GLU A 160 11.78 -7.21 -20.65
CA GLU A 160 12.54 -7.44 -21.89
C GLU A 160 11.63 -7.52 -23.12
N GLU A 161 10.51 -8.23 -23.01
CA GLU A 161 9.51 -8.38 -24.07
C GLU A 161 8.74 -7.08 -24.36
N THR A 162 8.70 -6.13 -23.41
CA THR A 162 7.98 -4.87 -23.61
C THR A 162 8.65 -3.96 -24.64
N PRO A 163 7.90 -3.49 -25.65
CA PRO A 163 8.48 -2.70 -26.73
C PRO A 163 8.92 -1.33 -26.22
N MET A 164 9.98 -0.78 -26.84
CA MET A 164 10.60 0.46 -26.39
C MET A 164 9.62 1.65 -26.47
N ASN A 165 8.81 1.74 -27.52
CA ASN A 165 7.81 2.78 -27.70
C ASN A 165 6.84 2.90 -26.50
N LEU A 166 6.44 1.77 -25.90
CA LEU A 166 5.53 1.74 -24.76
C LEU A 166 6.22 2.24 -23.49
N LYS A 167 7.50 1.88 -23.28
CA LYS A 167 8.32 2.40 -22.17
C LYS A 167 8.45 3.92 -22.27
N LEU A 168 8.69 4.43 -23.47
CA LEU A 168 8.78 5.86 -23.74
C LEU A 168 7.46 6.58 -23.50
N ARG A 169 6.37 6.04 -24.03
CA ARG A 169 5.03 6.58 -23.81
C ARG A 169 4.69 6.63 -22.33
N ALA A 170 5.02 5.57 -21.59
CA ALA A 170 4.80 5.52 -20.15
C ALA A 170 5.57 6.61 -19.40
N LEU A 171 6.84 6.85 -19.77
CA LEU A 171 7.67 7.87 -19.14
C LEU A 171 7.23 9.30 -19.52
N MET A 172 6.88 9.55 -20.78
CA MET A 172 6.38 10.87 -21.20
C MET A 172 5.06 11.22 -20.51
N LEU A 173 4.14 10.26 -20.41
CA LEU A 173 2.86 10.47 -19.73
C LEU A 173 3.04 10.71 -18.23
N SER A 174 4.01 10.06 -17.56
CA SER A 174 4.27 10.32 -16.15
C SER A 174 4.87 11.71 -15.90
N VAL A 175 5.79 12.16 -16.76
CA VAL A 175 6.32 13.53 -16.71
C VAL A 175 5.20 14.55 -16.94
N LEU A 176 4.33 14.31 -17.92
CA LEU A 176 3.16 15.16 -18.18
C LEU A 176 2.23 15.23 -16.96
N VAL A 177 1.97 14.10 -16.30
CA VAL A 177 1.19 14.06 -15.04
C VAL A 177 1.86 14.91 -13.95
N GLY A 178 3.19 14.83 -13.82
CA GLY A 178 3.94 15.67 -12.87
C GLY A 178 3.86 17.17 -13.17
N ILE A 179 3.94 17.56 -14.44
CA ILE A 179 3.78 18.95 -14.88
C ILE A 179 2.37 19.45 -14.58
N ILE A 180 1.35 18.64 -14.87
CA ILE A 180 -0.05 19.01 -14.60
C ILE A 180 -0.30 19.13 -13.09
N TYR A 181 0.25 18.21 -12.29
CA TYR A 181 0.22 18.34 -10.83
C TYR A 181 0.85 19.64 -10.36
N PHE A 182 2.04 19.99 -10.89
CA PHE A 182 2.72 21.25 -10.58
C PHE A 182 1.84 22.46 -10.90
N ILE A 183 1.22 22.49 -12.09
CA ILE A 183 0.34 23.58 -12.52
C ILE A 183 -0.91 23.67 -11.62
N PHE A 184 -1.56 22.54 -11.33
CA PHE A 184 -2.80 22.56 -10.56
C PHE A 184 -2.61 22.84 -9.07
N SER A 185 -1.43 22.51 -8.51
CA SER A 185 -1.16 22.70 -7.09
C SER A 185 -0.39 23.98 -6.76
N PHE A 186 0.43 24.51 -7.68
CA PHE A 186 1.45 25.53 -7.34
C PHE A 186 1.57 26.72 -8.31
N HIS A 187 0.69 26.91 -9.29
CA HIS A 187 0.93 27.83 -10.42
C HIS A 187 1.02 29.34 -10.10
N LYS A 188 0.81 29.82 -8.86
CA LYS A 188 1.24 31.20 -8.53
C LYS A 188 1.49 31.49 -7.04
N GLY A 189 2.75 31.74 -6.71
CA GLY A 189 3.15 32.53 -5.54
C GLY A 189 3.48 31.71 -4.29
N TYR A 190 4.71 31.90 -3.83
CA TYR A 190 5.45 31.26 -2.73
C TYR A 190 4.76 31.14 -1.35
N LYS A 191 3.47 31.49 -1.21
CA LYS A 191 2.79 31.58 0.09
C LYS A 191 1.58 30.66 0.28
N THR A 192 0.91 30.18 -0.79
CA THR A 192 -0.32 29.39 -0.65
C THR A 192 -0.55 28.40 -1.79
N SER A 193 -0.93 27.16 -1.49
CA SER A 193 -1.36 26.15 -2.48
C SER A 193 -2.61 26.58 -3.24
N SER A 194 -2.67 26.33 -4.55
CA SER A 194 -3.86 26.58 -5.37
C SER A 194 -5.07 25.82 -4.84
N TYR A 195 -6.25 26.43 -4.94
CA TYR A 195 -7.49 25.77 -4.56
C TYR A 195 -7.82 24.65 -5.56
N LEU A 196 -7.87 23.41 -5.08
CA LEU A 196 -8.16 22.24 -5.90
C LEU A 196 -9.66 22.20 -6.25
N GLY A 197 -10.07 22.91 -7.29
CA GLY A 197 -11.45 22.88 -7.80
C GLY A 197 -11.68 21.74 -8.79
N ILE A 198 -12.19 22.08 -9.97
CA ILE A 198 -12.33 21.14 -11.10
C ILE A 198 -11.00 20.49 -11.53
N SER A 199 -9.86 21.12 -11.24
CA SER A 199 -8.51 20.58 -11.47
C SER A 199 -8.30 19.19 -10.89
N TYR A 200 -8.91 18.87 -9.75
CA TYR A 200 -8.77 17.57 -9.11
C TYR A 200 -9.44 16.45 -9.91
N PHE A 201 -10.63 16.71 -10.45
CA PHE A 201 -11.34 15.79 -11.35
C PHE A 201 -10.57 15.57 -12.65
N ILE A 202 -10.05 16.66 -13.23
CA ILE A 202 -9.21 16.59 -14.45
C ILE A 202 -7.96 15.75 -14.18
N PHE A 203 -7.27 15.98 -13.06
CA PHE A 203 -6.10 15.21 -12.68
C PHE A 203 -6.40 13.71 -12.53
N ALA A 204 -7.47 13.35 -11.80
CA ALA A 204 -7.90 11.97 -11.64
C ALA A 204 -8.23 11.32 -13.00
N SER A 205 -8.87 12.08 -13.90
CA SER A 205 -9.22 11.63 -15.25
C SER A 205 -7.98 11.36 -16.10
N ILE A 206 -6.95 12.22 -16.01
CA ILE A 206 -5.68 12.03 -16.72
C ILE A 206 -4.95 10.80 -16.19
N VAL A 207 -4.93 10.56 -14.88
CA VAL A 207 -4.35 9.34 -14.31
C VAL A 207 -5.10 8.09 -14.78
N LEU A 208 -6.43 8.13 -14.87
CA LEU A 208 -7.26 7.06 -15.45
C LEU A 208 -6.91 6.80 -16.92
N ILE A 209 -6.84 7.85 -17.74
CA ILE A 209 -6.49 7.76 -19.17
C ILE A 209 -5.07 7.20 -19.32
N TYR A 210 -4.12 7.67 -18.51
CA TYR A 210 -2.75 7.18 -18.51
C TYR A 210 -2.70 5.68 -18.20
N PHE A 211 -3.42 5.24 -17.17
CA PHE A 211 -3.50 3.82 -16.82
C PHE A 211 -4.05 2.96 -17.98
N ILE A 212 -5.17 3.38 -18.57
CA ILE A 212 -5.80 2.68 -19.70
C ILE A 212 -4.86 2.65 -20.92
N ALA A 213 -4.16 3.75 -21.20
CA ALA A 213 -3.25 3.86 -22.34
C ALA A 213 -2.03 2.91 -22.25
N ILE A 214 -1.60 2.53 -21.04
CA ILE A 214 -0.42 1.67 -20.83
C ILE A 214 -0.78 0.20 -20.58
N ASN A 215 -1.82 -0.04 -19.77
CA ASN A 215 -2.17 -1.40 -19.33
C ASN A 215 -3.40 -1.96 -20.05
N GLY A 216 -4.27 -1.10 -20.60
CA GLY A 216 -5.58 -1.49 -21.10
C GLY A 216 -6.49 -2.05 -20.00
N ILE A 217 -7.61 -2.63 -20.42
CA ILE A 217 -8.57 -3.30 -19.54
C ILE A 217 -8.59 -4.78 -19.92
N LYS A 218 -8.03 -5.63 -19.04
CA LYS A 218 -7.95 -7.09 -19.24
C LYS A 218 -9.23 -7.81 -18.83
N ASN A 219 -9.92 -7.30 -17.81
CA ASN A 219 -11.15 -7.86 -17.25
C ASN A 219 -12.37 -6.96 -17.54
N LYS A 220 -12.78 -6.90 -18.81
CA LYS A 220 -13.82 -5.98 -19.29
C LYS A 220 -15.22 -6.24 -18.72
N ASN A 221 -15.50 -7.44 -18.21
CA ASN A 221 -16.82 -7.81 -17.70
C ASN A 221 -17.01 -7.48 -16.20
N SER A 222 -15.98 -6.95 -15.54
CA SER A 222 -16.04 -6.69 -14.11
C SER A 222 -16.77 -5.38 -13.79
N LEU A 223 -18.10 -5.45 -13.63
CA LEU A 223 -18.92 -4.34 -13.15
C LEU A 223 -18.38 -3.72 -11.86
N PHE A 224 -17.83 -4.56 -10.97
CA PHE A 224 -17.27 -4.12 -9.71
C PHE A 224 -16.05 -3.20 -9.87
N GLY A 225 -15.21 -3.44 -10.89
CA GLY A 225 -14.08 -2.57 -11.20
C GLY A 225 -14.51 -1.20 -11.70
N TYR A 226 -15.50 -1.16 -12.60
CA TYR A 226 -16.07 0.12 -13.07
C TYR A 226 -16.80 0.88 -11.98
N PHE A 227 -17.47 0.19 -11.05
CA PHE A 227 -18.10 0.81 -9.90
C PHE A 227 -17.10 1.63 -9.07
N PHE A 228 -15.92 1.11 -8.79
CA PHE A 228 -14.88 1.85 -8.07
C PHE A 228 -14.33 3.05 -8.86
N ILE A 229 -14.12 2.89 -10.17
CA ILE A 229 -13.67 4.01 -11.02
C ILE A 229 -14.74 5.10 -11.08
N GLY A 230 -16.00 4.73 -11.32
CA GLY A 230 -17.13 5.67 -11.35
C GLY A 230 -17.29 6.40 -10.02
N SER A 231 -17.19 5.68 -8.90
CA SER A 231 -17.24 6.26 -7.55
C SER A 231 -16.10 7.25 -7.31
N SER A 232 -14.88 6.90 -7.73
CA SER A 232 -13.71 7.77 -7.63
C SER A 232 -13.89 9.07 -8.43
N MET A 233 -14.41 8.96 -9.66
CA MET A 233 -14.68 10.12 -10.53
C MET A 233 -15.80 11.01 -9.97
N LEU A 234 -16.88 10.42 -9.46
CA LEU A 234 -17.96 11.16 -8.80
C LEU A 234 -17.46 11.92 -7.57
N VAL A 235 -16.66 11.28 -6.71
CA VAL A 235 -16.06 11.96 -5.56
C VAL A 235 -15.04 13.02 -6.00
N ALA A 236 -14.25 12.78 -7.05
CA ALA A 236 -13.33 13.79 -7.56
C ALA A 236 -14.07 15.05 -8.09
N LEU A 237 -15.27 14.88 -8.66
CA LEU A 237 -16.12 15.98 -9.11
C LEU A 237 -16.62 16.86 -7.95
N THR A 238 -16.77 16.31 -6.74
CA THR A 238 -17.22 17.08 -5.56
C THR A 238 -16.30 18.26 -5.24
N PHE A 239 -15.02 18.22 -5.62
CA PHE A 239 -14.09 19.34 -5.44
C PHE A 239 -14.49 20.60 -6.23
N ALA A 240 -15.22 20.42 -7.34
CA ALA A 240 -15.78 21.49 -8.15
C ALA A 240 -17.13 22.00 -7.63
N ILE A 241 -17.74 21.31 -6.66
CA ILE A 241 -19.07 21.65 -6.15
C ILE A 241 -18.93 22.17 -4.71
N TYR A 242 -18.47 21.32 -3.80
CA TYR A 242 -18.47 21.52 -2.35
C TYR A 242 -17.16 22.09 -1.82
N THR A 243 -17.25 22.81 -0.72
CA THR A 243 -16.17 23.57 -0.06
C THR A 243 -15.88 23.07 1.35
N ASN A 244 -16.67 22.13 1.88
CA ASN A 244 -16.45 21.54 3.20
C ASN A 244 -15.02 20.98 3.36
N PRO A 245 -14.21 21.52 4.30
CA PRO A 245 -12.80 21.18 4.42
C PRO A 245 -12.54 19.75 4.93
N LEU A 246 -13.43 19.22 5.78
CA LEU A 246 -13.29 17.87 6.32
C LEU A 246 -13.52 16.82 5.24
N ILE A 247 -14.64 16.93 4.49
CA ILE A 247 -14.98 15.98 3.43
C ILE A 247 -13.95 16.03 2.30
N ARG A 248 -13.51 17.22 1.89
CA ARG A 248 -12.44 17.38 0.89
C ARG A 248 -11.13 16.74 1.33
N SER A 249 -10.81 16.78 2.63
CA SER A 249 -9.61 16.12 3.16
C SER A 249 -9.70 14.59 3.10
N LEU A 250 -10.86 14.02 3.43
CA LEU A 250 -11.12 12.59 3.27
C LEU A 250 -11.10 12.17 1.80
N ASN A 251 -11.64 13.00 0.90
CA ASN A 251 -11.67 12.73 -0.55
C ASN A 251 -10.28 12.67 -1.19
N ARG A 252 -9.30 13.40 -0.65
CA ARG A 252 -7.89 13.32 -1.08
C ARG A 252 -7.30 11.91 -0.90
N ILE A 253 -7.82 11.14 0.07
CA ILE A 253 -7.41 9.75 0.32
C ILE A 253 -8.34 8.79 -0.43
N PHE A 254 -9.65 9.04 -0.41
CA PHE A 254 -10.64 8.14 -0.99
C PHE A 254 -10.50 7.99 -2.50
N VAL A 255 -10.31 9.10 -3.24
CA VAL A 255 -10.22 9.10 -4.70
C VAL A 255 -9.07 8.22 -5.21
N PRO A 256 -7.79 8.43 -4.81
CA PRO A 256 -6.71 7.56 -5.26
C PRO A 256 -6.87 6.11 -4.79
N SER A 257 -7.37 5.88 -3.57
CA SER A 257 -7.55 4.52 -3.04
C SER A 257 -8.56 3.71 -3.86
N THR A 258 -9.74 4.28 -4.12
CA THR A 258 -10.78 3.64 -4.93
C THR A 258 -10.38 3.49 -6.39
N LEU A 259 -9.65 4.46 -6.94
CA LEU A 259 -9.11 4.41 -8.29
C LEU A 259 -8.12 3.24 -8.46
N ILE A 260 -7.22 3.05 -7.49
CA ILE A 260 -6.28 1.91 -7.46
C ILE A 260 -7.03 0.57 -7.29
N MET A 261 -8.07 0.51 -6.44
CA MET A 261 -8.91 -0.70 -6.33
C MET A 261 -9.59 -1.03 -7.66
N GLY A 262 -10.12 -0.02 -8.36
CA GLY A 262 -10.69 -0.18 -9.70
C GLY A 262 -9.65 -0.71 -10.71
N PHE A 263 -8.43 -0.15 -10.70
CA PHE A 263 -7.32 -0.62 -11.53
C PHE A 263 -6.98 -2.09 -11.28
N MET A 264 -6.91 -2.50 -10.01
CA MET A 264 -6.64 -3.89 -9.62
C MET A 264 -7.72 -4.84 -10.15
N ILE A 265 -8.99 -4.53 -9.92
CA ILE A 265 -10.11 -5.41 -10.30
C ILE A 265 -10.29 -5.49 -11.83
N LEU A 266 -9.97 -4.43 -12.56
CA LEU A 266 -10.05 -4.40 -14.03
C LEU A 266 -8.85 -5.05 -14.74
N ASN A 267 -7.70 -5.18 -14.07
CA ASN A 267 -6.50 -5.78 -14.67
C ASN A 267 -6.20 -7.21 -14.19
N TYR A 268 -6.87 -7.68 -13.14
CA TYR A 268 -6.66 -9.02 -12.59
C TYR A 268 -7.98 -9.77 -12.45
N LYS A 269 -8.03 -11.00 -12.99
CA LYS A 269 -9.21 -11.87 -12.91
C LYS A 269 -9.28 -12.64 -11.58
N ASP A 270 -8.13 -13.00 -11.03
CA ASP A 270 -8.01 -13.87 -9.84
C ASP A 270 -7.92 -13.08 -8.53
N VAL A 271 -8.61 -11.93 -8.45
CA VAL A 271 -8.65 -11.14 -7.22
C VAL A 271 -9.47 -11.90 -6.19
N ASP A 272 -8.80 -12.40 -5.17
CA ASP A 272 -9.43 -13.03 -4.01
C ASP A 272 -10.06 -11.94 -3.12
N PHE A 273 -11.36 -12.07 -2.86
CA PHE A 273 -12.12 -11.12 -2.05
C PHE A 273 -12.16 -11.52 -0.57
N ASN A 274 -11.22 -12.32 -0.11
CA ASN A 274 -10.93 -12.44 1.32
C ASN A 274 -10.31 -11.13 1.84
N LEU A 275 -10.85 -10.58 2.94
CA LEU A 275 -10.46 -9.27 3.50
C LEU A 275 -8.94 -9.13 3.67
N GLY A 276 -8.28 -10.10 4.31
CA GLY A 276 -6.83 -10.07 4.52
C GLY A 276 -6.03 -10.09 3.22
N ASN A 277 -6.42 -10.93 2.27
CA ASN A 277 -5.70 -11.10 0.99
C ASN A 277 -5.88 -9.87 0.09
N PHE A 278 -7.09 -9.31 0.04
CA PHE A 278 -7.37 -8.11 -0.74
C PHE A 278 -6.61 -6.90 -0.18
N ILE A 279 -6.65 -6.69 1.14
CA ILE A 279 -5.92 -5.60 1.81
C ILE A 279 -4.41 -5.78 1.59
N ASN A 280 -3.86 -6.97 1.83
CA ASN A 280 -2.44 -7.24 1.59
C ASN A 280 -2.03 -6.98 0.13
N GLY A 281 -2.84 -7.44 -0.84
CA GLY A 281 -2.60 -7.19 -2.26
C GLY A 281 -2.65 -5.70 -2.62
N PHE A 282 -3.59 -4.95 -2.04
CA PHE A 282 -3.71 -3.50 -2.20
C PHE A 282 -2.49 -2.76 -1.67
N PHE A 283 -2.08 -3.04 -0.43
CA PHE A 283 -0.91 -2.42 0.19
C PHE A 283 0.40 -2.83 -0.51
N LYS A 284 0.58 -4.11 -0.86
CA LYS A 284 1.73 -4.56 -1.67
C LYS A 284 1.79 -3.83 -3.02
N ARG A 285 0.64 -3.53 -3.64
CA ARG A 285 0.60 -2.79 -4.91
C ARG A 285 1.08 -1.35 -4.73
N ILE A 286 0.51 -0.64 -3.76
CA ILE A 286 0.82 0.76 -3.46
C ILE A 286 2.28 0.94 -3.04
N PHE A 287 2.77 0.09 -2.14
CA PHE A 287 4.10 0.24 -1.59
C PHE A 287 5.09 -0.66 -2.34
N THR A 288 5.06 -1.98 -2.13
CA THR A 288 6.10 -2.90 -2.62
C THR A 288 6.30 -2.86 -4.15
N HIS A 289 5.24 -3.06 -4.93
CA HIS A 289 5.37 -3.19 -6.38
C HIS A 289 5.57 -1.83 -7.08
N SER A 290 4.95 -0.76 -6.57
CA SER A 290 5.16 0.58 -7.11
C SER A 290 6.61 1.04 -6.92
N PHE A 291 7.15 0.93 -5.70
CA PHE A 291 8.54 1.32 -5.43
C PHE A 291 9.56 0.43 -6.17
N LYS A 292 9.32 -0.88 -6.29
CA LYS A 292 10.16 -1.77 -7.12
C LYS A 292 10.17 -1.35 -8.60
N SER A 293 9.06 -0.84 -9.10
CA SER A 293 8.95 -0.38 -10.49
C SER A 293 9.63 0.98 -10.72
N ILE A 294 9.69 1.83 -9.70
CA ILE A 294 10.41 3.13 -9.75
C ILE A 294 11.89 2.93 -10.10
N THR A 295 12.53 1.86 -9.61
CA THR A 295 13.95 1.59 -9.89
C THR A 295 14.23 1.34 -11.37
N LYS A 296 13.20 1.23 -12.22
CA LYS A 296 13.29 1.04 -13.68
C LYS A 296 13.38 2.36 -14.45
N VAL A 297 13.00 3.49 -13.84
CA VAL A 297 13.07 4.82 -14.48
C VAL A 297 14.49 5.14 -14.96
N PRO A 298 15.57 4.91 -14.18
CA PRO A 298 16.94 5.13 -14.65
C PRO A 298 17.31 4.26 -15.86
N ASP A 299 16.90 3.00 -15.91
CA ASP A 299 17.24 2.11 -17.03
C ASP A 299 16.57 2.56 -18.35
N VAL A 300 15.32 3.02 -18.28
CA VAL A 300 14.59 3.52 -19.46
C VAL A 300 15.15 4.87 -19.94
N THR A 301 15.41 5.80 -19.01
CA THR A 301 16.00 7.12 -19.32
C THR A 301 17.42 6.99 -19.87
N PHE A 302 18.21 6.06 -19.34
CA PHE A 302 19.59 5.86 -19.79
C PHE A 302 19.67 5.19 -21.16
N LYS A 303 18.73 4.29 -21.50
CA LYS A 303 18.62 3.72 -22.85
C LYS A 303 18.21 4.78 -23.90
N LEU A 304 17.46 5.81 -23.50
CA LEU A 304 17.14 6.96 -24.34
C LEU A 304 18.33 7.88 -24.60
N LEU A 305 19.13 8.15 -23.55
CA LEU A 305 20.34 8.97 -23.66
C LEU A 305 21.46 8.26 -24.43
N LYS A 306 21.47 6.92 -24.42
CA LYS A 306 22.40 6.08 -25.19
C LYS A 306 21.89 5.73 -26.59
N GLY A 307 21.50 6.74 -27.35
CA GLY A 307 21.62 6.67 -28.81
C GLY A 307 23.11 6.64 -29.19
N LYS A 308 23.71 5.45 -29.07
CA LYS A 308 25.12 5.03 -29.25
C LYS A 308 25.73 4.46 -27.96
N THR A 309 26.25 3.25 -28.13
CA THR A 309 26.91 2.38 -27.15
C THR A 309 27.96 3.11 -26.32
N ILE A 310 27.76 3.13 -24.99
CA ILE A 310 28.87 3.33 -24.05
C ILE A 310 28.77 2.19 -23.05
N LYS A 311 29.88 1.48 -22.78
CA LYS A 311 29.94 0.46 -21.72
C LYS A 311 29.65 1.10 -20.35
N LYS A 312 29.06 0.31 -19.44
CA LYS A 312 28.68 0.75 -18.09
C LYS A 312 29.96 0.80 -17.23
N ASP A 313 30.58 1.97 -17.07
CA ASP A 313 31.58 2.17 -16.00
C ASP A 313 30.95 2.85 -14.79
N LYS A 314 30.53 2.01 -13.84
CA LYS A 314 29.94 2.43 -12.56
C LYS A 314 30.92 3.24 -11.69
N GLY A 315 32.23 3.17 -11.98
CA GLY A 315 33.28 3.89 -11.25
C GLY A 315 33.26 5.40 -11.48
N VAL A 316 33.17 5.85 -12.74
CA VAL A 316 33.30 7.27 -13.09
C VAL A 316 32.19 8.12 -12.50
N TYR A 317 30.95 7.63 -12.54
CA TYR A 317 29.81 8.36 -11.98
C TYR A 317 29.89 8.50 -10.45
N LYS A 318 30.35 7.44 -9.76
CA LYS A 318 30.58 7.47 -8.31
C LYS A 318 31.68 8.47 -7.95
N SER A 319 32.75 8.52 -8.75
CA SER A 319 33.85 9.48 -8.57
C SER A 319 33.43 10.93 -8.84
N ILE A 320 32.61 11.18 -9.85
CA ILE A 320 32.06 12.53 -10.12
C ILE A 320 31.14 12.96 -8.98
N LEU A 321 30.24 12.07 -8.52
CA LEU A 321 29.31 12.40 -7.44
C LEU A 321 30.04 12.62 -6.11
N GLN A 322 31.06 11.82 -5.81
CA GLN A 322 31.93 12.01 -4.64
C GLN A 322 32.74 13.31 -4.75
N GLY A 323 33.28 13.63 -5.92
CA GLY A 323 34.00 14.88 -6.17
C GLY A 323 33.12 16.11 -5.94
N ILE A 324 31.88 16.09 -6.43
CA ILE A 324 30.90 17.16 -6.18
C ILE A 324 30.61 17.26 -4.67
N LEU A 325 30.37 16.15 -4.00
CA LEU A 325 30.03 16.13 -2.57
C LEU A 325 31.17 16.67 -1.69
N ILE A 326 32.42 16.37 -2.05
CA ILE A 326 33.63 16.87 -1.36
C ILE A 326 33.88 18.35 -1.68
N SER A 327 33.57 18.81 -2.90
CA SER A 327 33.81 20.20 -3.32
C SER A 327 32.92 21.23 -2.60
N ILE A 328 31.71 20.83 -2.19
CA ILE A 328 30.74 21.73 -1.54
C ILE A 328 31.28 22.35 -0.23
N PRO A 329 31.73 21.56 0.77
CA PRO A 329 32.26 22.14 2.02
C PRO A 329 33.54 22.96 1.78
N VAL A 330 34.37 22.57 0.81
CA VAL A 330 35.60 23.31 0.45
C VAL A 330 35.26 24.67 -0.17
N ILE A 331 34.30 24.73 -1.09
CA ILE A 331 33.85 25.99 -1.72
C ILE A 331 33.18 26.90 -0.69
N LEU A 332 32.39 26.36 0.24
CA LEU A 332 31.77 27.15 1.30
C LEU A 332 32.81 27.75 2.26
N LEU A 333 33.81 26.96 2.65
CA LEU A 333 34.90 27.40 3.52
C LEU A 333 35.75 28.47 2.82
N LEU A 334 36.19 28.21 1.59
CA LEU A 334 36.97 29.17 0.79
C LEU A 334 36.18 30.43 0.47
N GLY A 335 34.91 30.29 0.08
CA GLY A 335 34.02 31.42 -0.21
C GLY A 335 33.80 32.31 1.02
N SER A 336 33.67 31.73 2.21
CA SER A 336 33.56 32.47 3.47
C SER A 336 34.85 33.22 3.83
N LEU A 337 36.00 32.55 3.73
CA LEU A 337 37.32 33.15 3.97
C LEU A 337 37.63 34.28 2.98
N LEU A 338 37.37 34.08 1.69
CA LEU A 338 37.59 35.07 0.64
C LEU A 338 36.63 36.26 0.76
N SER A 339 35.37 36.01 1.13
CA SER A 339 34.37 37.05 1.40
C SER A 339 34.75 37.94 2.59
N GLY A 340 35.44 37.39 3.60
CA GLY A 340 35.99 38.14 4.72
C GLY A 340 37.31 38.86 4.43
N ALA A 341 38.07 38.40 3.43
CA ALA A 341 39.39 38.93 3.10
C ALA A 341 39.36 40.12 2.11
N ASP A 342 38.36 40.19 1.24
CA ASP A 342 38.21 41.24 0.24
C ASP A 342 36.79 41.83 0.27
N ASN A 343 36.70 43.15 0.52
CA ASN A 343 35.44 43.87 0.63
C ASN A 343 34.63 43.90 -0.68
N VAL A 344 35.28 43.89 -1.85
CA VAL A 344 34.61 43.88 -3.15
C VAL A 344 34.03 42.50 -3.43
N PHE A 345 34.80 41.45 -3.20
CA PHE A 345 34.32 40.07 -3.33
C PHE A 345 33.21 39.77 -2.31
N GLY A 346 33.37 40.20 -1.07
CA GLY A 346 32.35 40.10 -0.02
C GLY A 346 31.05 40.84 -0.36
N TYR A 347 31.13 41.99 -1.01
CA TYR A 347 29.97 42.71 -1.54
C TYR A 347 29.23 41.90 -2.61
N TYR A 348 29.94 41.30 -3.57
CA TYR A 348 29.32 40.44 -4.59
C TYR A 348 28.73 39.15 -3.99
N ILE A 349 29.38 38.52 -3.01
CA ILE A 349 28.85 37.34 -2.31
C ILE A 349 27.60 37.69 -1.50
N LYS A 350 27.57 38.84 -0.81
CA LYS A 350 26.38 39.33 -0.12
C LYS A 350 25.23 39.65 -1.09
N ASN A 351 25.52 40.30 -2.22
CA ASN A 351 24.51 40.55 -3.25
C ASN A 351 24.05 39.27 -3.96
N LEU A 352 24.91 38.26 -4.12
CA LEU A 352 24.53 36.92 -4.56
C LEU A 352 23.60 36.27 -3.55
N ASN A 353 23.88 36.39 -2.26
CA ASN A 353 23.03 35.89 -1.19
C ASN A 353 21.68 36.63 -1.14
N GLU A 354 21.66 37.94 -1.41
CA GLU A 354 20.43 38.75 -1.57
C GLU A 354 19.65 38.39 -2.84
N ALA A 355 20.32 38.12 -3.96
CA ALA A 355 19.69 37.60 -5.18
C ALA A 355 19.15 36.17 -5.00
N ILE A 356 19.86 35.33 -4.23
CA ILE A 356 19.45 33.97 -3.82
C ILE A 356 18.36 34.01 -2.75
N THR A 357 18.20 35.08 -1.97
CA THR A 357 17.07 35.23 -1.03
C THR A 357 15.85 35.88 -1.68
N LEU A 358 16.02 36.71 -2.71
CA LEU A 358 14.93 37.14 -3.63
C LEU A 358 14.40 35.96 -4.46
N PHE A 359 15.28 35.04 -4.88
CA PHE A 359 14.94 33.69 -5.32
C PHE A 359 14.73 32.77 -4.10
N ARG A 360 13.63 32.87 -3.34
CA ARG A 360 13.33 31.90 -2.27
C ARG A 360 13.16 30.48 -2.86
N ILE A 361 14.27 29.80 -3.12
CA ILE A 361 14.37 28.47 -3.73
C ILE A 361 13.73 27.43 -2.82
N GLY A 362 13.64 27.65 -1.50
CA GLY A 362 13.05 26.70 -0.55
C GLY A 362 11.68 26.16 -0.99
N ASP A 363 10.70 27.04 -1.23
CA ASP A 363 9.33 26.60 -1.52
C ASP A 363 9.19 26.05 -2.95
N SER A 364 9.78 26.69 -3.96
CA SER A 364 9.73 26.19 -5.35
C SER A 364 10.53 24.90 -5.57
N PHE A 365 11.62 24.71 -4.83
CA PHE A 365 12.39 23.47 -4.85
C PHE A 365 11.58 22.31 -4.28
N TRP A 366 10.91 22.50 -3.14
CA TRP A 366 10.02 21.48 -2.57
C TRP A 366 8.82 21.18 -3.47
N GLN A 367 8.26 22.19 -4.13
CA GLN A 367 7.20 22.00 -5.12
C GLN A 367 7.68 21.16 -6.32
N LEU A 368 8.83 21.51 -6.90
CA LEU A 368 9.42 20.76 -8.01
C LEU A 368 9.73 19.31 -7.60
N ILE A 369 10.32 19.10 -6.41
CA ILE A 369 10.57 17.77 -5.85
C ILE A 369 9.28 16.99 -5.69
N SER A 370 8.22 17.61 -5.16
CA SER A 370 6.92 16.96 -4.99
C SER A 370 6.33 16.53 -6.34
N SER A 371 6.45 17.37 -7.38
CA SER A 371 5.98 17.04 -8.73
C SER A 371 6.79 15.93 -9.40
N ILE A 372 8.11 15.93 -9.21
CA ILE A 372 8.98 14.84 -9.68
C ILE A 372 8.63 13.55 -8.94
N PHE A 373 8.43 13.63 -7.62
CA PHE A 373 8.02 12.49 -6.81
C PHE A 373 6.69 11.92 -7.27
N VAL A 374 5.68 12.77 -7.51
CA VAL A 374 4.37 12.35 -8.05
C VAL A 374 4.54 11.70 -9.43
N ALA A 375 5.32 12.30 -10.35
CA ALA A 375 5.57 11.73 -11.67
C ALA A 375 6.20 10.32 -11.57
N VAL A 376 7.26 10.19 -10.77
CA VAL A 376 7.98 8.93 -10.58
C VAL A 376 7.10 7.89 -9.88
N TYR A 377 6.33 8.29 -8.87
CA TYR A 377 5.43 7.41 -8.16
C TYR A 377 4.29 6.90 -9.04
N ILE A 378 3.62 7.78 -9.79
CA ILE A 378 2.56 7.39 -10.74
C ILE A 378 3.12 6.47 -11.83
N PHE A 379 4.34 6.74 -12.33
CA PHE A 379 5.02 5.80 -13.24
C PHE A 379 5.18 4.43 -12.59
N GLY A 380 5.75 4.36 -11.39
CA GLY A 380 5.97 3.10 -10.67
C GLY A 380 4.67 2.35 -10.43
N LEU A 381 3.63 3.06 -10.01
CA LEU A 381 2.31 2.50 -9.77
C LEU A 381 1.70 1.91 -11.05
N ILE A 382 1.64 2.68 -12.13
CA ILE A 382 1.03 2.22 -13.39
C ILE A 382 1.86 1.10 -14.04
N TRP A 383 3.18 1.19 -13.99
CA TRP A 383 4.07 0.14 -14.50
C TRP A 383 3.91 -1.17 -13.71
N SER A 384 3.64 -1.08 -12.40
CA SER A 384 3.49 -2.25 -11.54
C SER A 384 2.36 -3.20 -11.98
N PHE A 385 1.31 -2.69 -12.65
CA PHE A 385 0.17 -3.49 -13.10
C PHE A 385 0.48 -4.44 -14.27
N ARG A 386 1.69 -4.34 -14.84
CA ARG A 386 2.17 -5.31 -15.83
C ARG A 386 2.63 -6.63 -15.21
N TYR A 387 2.99 -6.62 -13.93
CA TYR A 387 3.43 -7.79 -13.19
C TYR A 387 2.26 -8.59 -12.62
N LYS A 388 2.51 -9.83 -12.21
CA LYS A 388 1.48 -10.70 -11.61
C LYS A 388 0.85 -10.07 -10.37
N PHE A 389 -0.44 -10.35 -10.15
CA PHE A 389 -1.19 -9.80 -9.01
C PHE A 389 -0.69 -10.32 -7.68
N ARG A 390 -0.50 -11.65 -7.63
CA ARG A 390 -0.28 -12.42 -6.42
C ARG A 390 1.08 -13.08 -6.49
N ASP A 391 1.76 -13.07 -5.36
CA ASP A 391 2.78 -14.06 -5.06
C ASP A 391 2.03 -15.35 -4.70
N GLU A 392 2.41 -16.51 -5.21
CA GLU A 392 1.84 -17.83 -4.83
C GLU A 392 2.03 -18.16 -3.31
N SER A 393 2.59 -17.21 -2.53
CA SER A 393 2.84 -17.30 -1.10
C SER A 393 1.59 -17.35 -0.23
N ASP A 394 0.45 -16.81 -0.67
CA ASP A 394 -0.68 -16.55 0.23
C ASP A 394 -1.68 -17.73 0.34
N GLN A 395 -1.44 -18.83 -0.39
CA GLN A 395 -2.31 -20.02 -0.37
C GLN A 395 -1.90 -21.08 0.65
N TYR A 396 -0.69 -21.01 1.22
CA TYR A 396 -0.12 -22.09 2.06
C TYR A 396 -0.20 -21.85 3.56
N PHE A 397 -0.87 -20.79 4.04
CA PHE A 397 -1.26 -20.75 5.45
C PHE A 397 -2.27 -21.86 5.67
N GLN A 398 -1.80 -23.01 6.16
CA GLN A 398 -2.65 -24.06 6.69
C GLN A 398 -3.63 -23.37 7.64
N LYS A 399 -4.92 -23.37 7.27
CA LYS A 399 -5.97 -22.88 8.16
C LYS A 399 -5.92 -23.78 9.38
N LYS A 400 -5.27 -23.32 10.45
CA LYS A 400 -5.34 -23.97 11.74
C LYS A 400 -6.79 -23.85 12.20
N THR A 401 -7.49 -24.97 12.14
CA THR A 401 -8.89 -25.09 12.50
C THR A 401 -8.99 -25.15 14.01
N MET A 402 -10.07 -24.58 14.54
CA MET A 402 -10.31 -24.55 15.99
C MET A 402 -11.44 -25.52 16.32
N GLU A 403 -11.30 -26.24 17.44
CA GLU A 403 -12.32 -27.18 17.91
C GLU A 403 -13.65 -26.45 18.20
N PRO A 404 -14.79 -26.90 17.64
CA PRO A 404 -16.09 -26.22 17.77
C PRO A 404 -16.56 -26.04 19.22
N ILE A 405 -16.30 -27.02 20.10
CA ILE A 405 -16.78 -27.01 21.49
C ILE A 405 -16.17 -25.83 22.29
N LYS A 406 -14.87 -25.56 22.13
CA LYS A 406 -14.19 -24.42 22.77
C LYS A 406 -14.82 -23.09 22.38
N ILE A 407 -15.28 -22.99 21.12
CA ILE A 407 -15.91 -21.79 20.58
C ILE A 407 -17.34 -21.63 21.11
N ILE A 408 -18.11 -22.71 21.20
CA ILE A 408 -19.46 -22.67 21.78
C ILE A 408 -19.40 -22.18 23.24
N THR A 409 -18.50 -22.72 24.06
CA THR A 409 -18.35 -22.29 25.46
C THR A 409 -18.00 -20.79 25.55
N LEU A 410 -17.07 -20.31 24.72
CA LEU A 410 -16.71 -18.90 24.65
C LEU A 410 -17.92 -18.02 24.29
N LEU A 411 -18.67 -18.40 23.25
CA LEU A 411 -19.84 -17.63 22.79
C LEU A 411 -20.96 -17.60 23.83
N ILE A 412 -21.18 -18.68 24.58
CA ILE A 412 -22.19 -18.71 25.67
C ILE A 412 -21.82 -17.69 26.76
N ILE A 413 -20.55 -17.68 27.20
CA ILE A 413 -20.07 -16.75 28.24
C ILE A 413 -20.26 -15.30 27.77
N ILE A 414 -19.88 -15.00 26.52
CA ILE A 414 -20.04 -13.66 25.93
C ILE A 414 -21.52 -13.28 25.85
N ASN A 415 -22.40 -14.18 25.40
CA ASN A 415 -23.83 -13.92 25.34
C ASN A 415 -24.45 -13.66 26.72
N MET A 416 -24.05 -14.40 27.75
CA MET A 416 -24.52 -14.15 29.12
C MET A 416 -24.08 -12.77 29.64
N LEU A 417 -22.82 -12.39 29.40
CA LEU A 417 -22.33 -11.06 29.73
C LEU A 417 -23.12 -9.96 29.03
N TYR A 418 -23.35 -10.11 27.71
CA TYR A 418 -24.11 -9.13 26.93
C TYR A 418 -25.59 -9.09 27.28
N LEU A 419 -26.18 -10.20 27.72
CA LEU A 419 -27.55 -10.23 28.23
C LEU A 419 -27.66 -9.40 29.51
N VAL A 420 -26.75 -9.58 30.46
CA VAL A 420 -26.71 -8.77 31.70
C VAL A 420 -26.50 -7.29 31.35
N PHE A 421 -25.55 -6.98 30.48
CA PHE A 421 -25.27 -5.62 30.04
C PHE A 421 -26.49 -4.96 29.37
N THR A 422 -27.15 -5.67 28.45
CA THR A 422 -28.34 -5.18 27.74
C THR A 422 -29.50 -4.94 28.70
N LYS A 423 -29.71 -5.81 29.69
CA LYS A 423 -30.74 -5.62 30.72
C LYS A 423 -30.50 -4.35 31.53
N VAL A 424 -29.25 -4.09 31.91
CA VAL A 424 -28.87 -2.83 32.59
C VAL A 424 -29.11 -1.63 31.67
N GLN A 425 -28.69 -1.70 30.40
CA GLN A 425 -28.92 -0.65 29.41
C GLN A 425 -30.38 -0.27 29.27
N ILE A 426 -31.26 -1.27 29.15
CA ILE A 426 -32.69 -1.03 29.00
C ILE A 426 -33.28 -0.34 30.24
N SER A 427 -32.85 -0.78 31.44
CA SER A 427 -33.37 -0.26 32.71
C SER A 427 -33.07 1.21 32.96
N TYR A 428 -31.91 1.74 32.52
CA TYR A 428 -31.57 3.15 32.74
C TYR A 428 -31.88 4.04 31.54
N LEU A 429 -31.77 3.50 30.31
CA LEU A 429 -31.87 4.32 29.10
C LEU A 429 -33.29 4.47 28.59
N TYR A 430 -34.12 3.42 28.71
CA TYR A 430 -35.48 3.42 28.17
C TYR A 430 -36.57 3.51 29.25
N ALA A 431 -36.27 3.12 30.50
CA ALA A 431 -37.24 3.09 31.59
C ALA A 431 -37.09 4.23 32.62
N GLY A 432 -36.04 5.06 32.52
CA GLY A 432 -35.82 6.19 33.42
C GLY A 432 -36.59 7.45 33.03
N ASP A 433 -37.12 8.18 34.01
CA ASP A 433 -37.75 9.48 33.83
C ASP A 433 -36.73 10.46 33.20
N VAL A 434 -36.98 10.84 31.94
CA VAL A 434 -36.04 11.51 31.01
C VAL A 434 -35.52 12.88 31.51
N LYS A 435 -36.00 13.36 32.66
CA LYS A 435 -35.63 14.66 33.26
C LYS A 435 -34.47 14.60 34.26
N LEU A 436 -34.05 13.43 34.74
CA LEU A 436 -32.93 13.30 35.69
C LEU A 436 -31.86 12.37 35.10
N LEU A 437 -30.78 12.97 34.56
CA LEU A 437 -29.61 12.19 34.15
C LEU A 437 -29.03 11.42 35.36
N PRO A 438 -28.56 10.18 35.17
CA PRO A 438 -27.96 9.41 36.25
C PRO A 438 -26.80 10.17 36.89
N GLY A 439 -26.88 10.41 38.21
CA GLY A 439 -25.79 11.01 38.98
C GLY A 439 -25.53 12.50 38.74
N GLY A 440 -26.48 13.25 38.17
CA GLY A 440 -26.33 14.70 37.95
C GLY A 440 -25.36 15.07 36.82
N LEU A 441 -25.02 14.10 35.96
CA LEU A 441 -24.14 14.33 34.82
C LEU A 441 -24.73 15.36 33.85
N SER A 442 -23.87 16.17 33.25
CA SER A 442 -24.27 16.99 32.10
C SER A 442 -24.57 16.11 30.88
N TYR A 443 -25.44 16.56 29.98
CA TYR A 443 -25.72 15.87 28.72
C TYR A 443 -24.45 15.58 27.90
N SER A 444 -23.44 16.46 27.99
CA SER A 444 -22.16 16.30 27.30
C SER A 444 -21.32 15.15 27.88
N GLU A 445 -21.24 15.06 29.22
CA GLU A 445 -20.51 14.00 29.91
C GLU A 445 -21.18 12.65 29.71
N TYR A 446 -22.52 12.61 29.80
CA TYR A 446 -23.28 11.39 29.58
C TYR A 446 -23.18 10.86 28.14
N ALA A 447 -23.17 11.76 27.15
CA ALA A 447 -23.04 11.36 25.75
C ALA A 447 -21.63 10.91 25.37
N ARG A 448 -20.58 11.43 26.01
CA ARG A 448 -19.18 11.06 25.71
C ARG A 448 -18.73 9.80 26.44
N LYS A 449 -19.21 9.56 27.66
CA LYS A 449 -18.79 8.42 28.49
C LYS A 449 -19.47 7.12 28.03
N GLY A 450 -18.68 6.11 27.68
CA GLY A 450 -19.20 4.82 27.22
C GLY A 450 -19.52 4.76 25.72
N PHE A 451 -19.56 5.89 25.00
CA PHE A 451 -19.86 5.89 23.56
C PHE A 451 -18.77 5.19 22.75
N PHE A 452 -17.51 5.59 22.95
CA PHE A 452 -16.38 5.01 22.21
C PHE A 452 -16.20 3.54 22.56
N GLU A 453 -16.45 3.18 23.82
CA GLU A 453 -16.42 1.81 24.31
C GLU A 453 -17.46 0.95 23.59
N LEU A 454 -18.71 1.43 23.40
CA LEU A 454 -19.73 0.71 22.63
C LEU A 454 -19.34 0.50 21.17
N VAL A 455 -18.74 1.52 20.54
CA VAL A 455 -18.24 1.41 19.16
C VAL A 455 -17.09 0.40 19.06
N ILE A 456 -16.13 0.44 20.00
CA ILE A 456 -15.01 -0.51 20.04
C ILE A 456 -15.53 -1.94 20.24
N VAL A 457 -16.44 -2.16 21.19
CA VAL A 457 -17.07 -3.47 21.43
C VAL A 457 -17.79 -3.99 20.18
N THR A 458 -18.46 -3.10 19.45
CA THR A 458 -19.11 -3.44 18.18
C THR A 458 -18.11 -3.92 17.14
N ILE A 459 -17.01 -3.20 16.96
CA ILE A 459 -15.94 -3.60 16.02
C ILE A 459 -15.32 -4.95 16.45
N ILE A 460 -15.07 -5.13 17.76
CA ILE A 460 -14.57 -6.40 18.30
C ILE A 460 -15.53 -7.54 17.99
N ASN A 461 -16.83 -7.38 18.22
CA ASN A 461 -17.84 -8.38 17.92
C ASN A 461 -17.87 -8.74 16.44
N MET A 462 -17.80 -7.73 15.57
CA MET A 462 -17.77 -7.95 14.12
C MET A 462 -16.54 -8.77 13.70
N VAL A 463 -15.34 -8.39 14.17
CA VAL A 463 -14.09 -9.10 13.86
C VAL A 463 -14.12 -10.51 14.44
N LEU A 464 -14.57 -10.66 15.69
CA LEU A 464 -14.67 -11.93 16.39
C LEU A 464 -15.56 -12.92 15.61
N ILE A 465 -16.78 -12.50 15.25
CA ILE A 465 -17.72 -13.35 14.50
C ILE A 465 -17.12 -13.75 13.15
N SER A 466 -16.58 -12.79 12.39
CA SER A 466 -15.96 -13.09 11.09
C SER A 466 -14.74 -14.02 11.21
N PHE A 467 -13.93 -13.86 12.25
CA PHE A 467 -12.75 -14.68 12.49
C PHE A 467 -13.11 -16.11 12.91
N LEU A 468 -14.01 -16.27 13.88
CA LEU A 468 -14.44 -17.58 14.36
C LEU A 468 -15.13 -18.36 13.24
N LYS A 469 -16.05 -17.73 12.52
CA LYS A 469 -16.75 -18.37 11.40
C LYS A 469 -15.81 -18.77 10.25
N ALA A 470 -14.70 -18.06 10.04
CA ALA A 470 -13.71 -18.43 9.03
C ALA A 470 -12.79 -19.61 9.41
N LYS A 471 -12.70 -19.93 10.71
CA LYS A 471 -11.78 -20.95 11.27
C LYS A 471 -12.45 -22.24 11.76
N VAL A 472 -13.77 -22.24 11.93
CA VAL A 472 -14.54 -23.42 12.30
C VAL A 472 -14.79 -24.28 11.06
N ILE A 473 -14.50 -25.58 11.16
CA ILE A 473 -15.04 -26.57 10.22
C ILE A 473 -16.35 -27.07 10.81
N GLU A 474 -17.44 -26.88 10.09
CA GLU A 474 -18.77 -27.35 10.45
C GLU A 474 -18.98 -28.74 9.83
N GLU A 475 -18.55 -29.79 10.53
CA GLU A 475 -18.77 -31.19 10.08
C GLU A 475 -20.17 -31.71 10.46
N ASP A 476 -20.76 -31.20 11.55
CA ASP A 476 -22.11 -31.54 12.03
C ASP A 476 -23.08 -30.36 11.85
N GLU A 477 -24.22 -30.63 11.22
CA GLU A 477 -25.29 -29.67 10.97
C GLU A 477 -25.86 -29.08 12.27
N LYS A 478 -26.01 -29.87 13.34
CA LYS A 478 -26.55 -29.38 14.62
C LYS A 478 -25.60 -28.40 15.31
N LEU A 479 -24.30 -28.67 15.25
CA LEU A 479 -23.27 -27.77 15.79
C LEU A 479 -23.23 -26.46 15.00
N SER A 480 -23.39 -26.53 13.68
CA SER A 480 -23.43 -25.34 12.81
C SER A 480 -24.62 -24.42 13.14
N ILE A 481 -25.81 -24.99 13.35
CA ILE A 481 -27.03 -24.25 13.72
C ILE A 481 -26.86 -23.60 15.09
N THR A 482 -26.32 -24.34 16.06
CA THR A 482 -26.08 -23.83 17.42
C THR A 482 -25.13 -22.64 17.40
N LEU A 483 -24.02 -22.73 16.67
CA LEU A 483 -23.08 -21.63 16.48
C LEU A 483 -23.74 -20.42 15.81
N ASN A 484 -24.52 -20.64 14.74
CA ASN A 484 -25.22 -19.56 14.04
C ASN A 484 -26.25 -18.83 14.93
N ILE A 485 -26.95 -19.55 15.80
CA ILE A 485 -27.85 -18.96 16.80
C ILE A 485 -27.04 -18.10 17.79
N LEU A 486 -25.93 -18.62 18.32
CA LEU A 486 -25.08 -17.87 19.27
C LEU A 486 -24.46 -16.62 18.64
N TYR A 487 -24.03 -16.68 17.37
CA TYR A 487 -23.58 -15.51 16.63
C TYR A 487 -24.72 -14.50 16.42
N THR A 488 -25.92 -14.98 16.10
CA THR A 488 -27.11 -14.14 15.91
C THR A 488 -27.49 -13.40 17.20
N LEU A 489 -27.40 -14.04 18.36
CA LEU A 489 -27.62 -13.39 19.65
C LEU A 489 -26.62 -12.26 19.91
N ILE A 490 -25.32 -12.49 19.66
CA ILE A 490 -24.30 -11.43 19.76
C ILE A 490 -24.62 -10.27 18.82
N VAL A 491 -25.04 -10.55 17.58
CA VAL A 491 -25.48 -9.52 16.63
C VAL A 491 -26.66 -8.73 17.18
N GLY A 492 -27.66 -9.39 17.76
CA GLY A 492 -28.81 -8.74 18.40
C GLY A 492 -28.40 -7.81 19.54
N PHE A 493 -27.53 -8.25 20.45
CA PHE A 493 -26.99 -7.41 21.50
C PHE A 493 -26.18 -6.23 20.95
N THR A 494 -25.39 -6.45 19.89
CA THR A 494 -24.60 -5.40 19.25
C THR A 494 -25.49 -4.33 18.57
N LEU A 495 -26.61 -4.73 17.96
CA LEU A 495 -27.60 -3.79 17.43
C LEU A 495 -28.24 -2.94 18.55
N ASN A 496 -28.52 -3.54 19.72
CA ASN A 496 -29.00 -2.78 20.87
C ASN A 496 -27.97 -1.75 21.35
N MET A 497 -26.69 -2.12 21.41
CA MET A 497 -25.59 -1.22 21.73
C MET A 497 -25.49 -0.04 20.75
N MET A 498 -25.65 -0.30 19.44
CA MET A 498 -25.66 0.76 18.42
C MET A 498 -26.87 1.67 18.54
N PHE A 499 -28.05 1.12 18.82
CA PHE A 499 -29.25 1.93 19.07
C PHE A 499 -29.09 2.82 20.31
N SER A 500 -28.54 2.28 21.39
CA SER A 500 -28.19 3.03 22.61
C SER A 500 -27.22 4.19 22.31
N ALA A 501 -26.16 3.92 21.54
CA ALA A 501 -25.20 4.93 21.13
C ALA A 501 -25.83 6.04 20.26
N PHE A 502 -26.71 5.67 19.34
CA PHE A 502 -27.46 6.62 18.50
C PHE A 502 -28.38 7.50 19.34
N TYR A 503 -29.12 6.91 20.28
CA TYR A 503 -30.01 7.63 21.18
C TYR A 503 -29.25 8.67 22.04
N LYS A 504 -28.12 8.28 22.63
CA LYS A 504 -27.26 9.21 23.39
C LYS A 504 -26.76 10.37 22.52
N MET A 505 -26.41 10.11 21.26
CA MET A 505 -25.98 11.17 20.34
C MET A 505 -27.11 12.13 19.98
N ASN A 506 -28.35 11.64 19.84
CA ASN A 506 -29.52 12.50 19.60
C ASN A 506 -29.78 13.42 20.78
N MET A 507 -29.75 12.91 22.02
CA MET A 507 -29.87 13.76 23.22
C MET A 507 -28.79 14.85 23.26
N TYR A 508 -27.57 14.52 22.83
CA TYR A 508 -26.48 15.49 22.76
C TYR A 508 -26.72 16.59 21.71
N VAL A 509 -27.30 16.22 20.57
CA VAL A 509 -27.69 17.16 19.52
C VAL A 509 -28.86 18.04 19.95
N GLU A 510 -29.87 17.49 20.63
CA GLU A 510 -31.02 18.26 21.13
C GLU A 510 -30.60 19.32 22.17
N ALA A 511 -29.58 19.00 22.96
CA ALA A 511 -29.03 19.90 23.98
C ALA A 511 -28.08 20.97 23.41
N PHE A 512 -27.27 20.66 22.38
CA PHE A 512 -26.18 21.53 21.91
C PHE A 512 -26.19 21.86 20.41
N GLY A 513 -27.24 21.50 19.67
CA GLY A 513 -27.36 21.66 18.22
C GLY A 513 -26.54 20.64 17.41
N TYR A 514 -26.58 20.77 16.08
CA TYR A 514 -25.79 19.94 15.17
C TYR A 514 -24.38 20.50 14.97
N THR A 515 -23.42 19.59 14.83
CA THR A 515 -22.07 19.89 14.34
C THR A 515 -21.67 18.85 13.30
N ARG A 516 -20.62 19.12 12.52
CA ARG A 516 -20.11 18.19 11.51
C ARG A 516 -19.77 16.84 12.13
N LEU A 517 -19.07 16.85 13.28
CA LEU A 517 -18.67 15.63 13.97
C LEU A 517 -19.87 14.82 14.47
N ARG A 518 -20.89 15.47 15.06
CA ARG A 518 -22.09 14.77 15.56
C ARG A 518 -22.84 14.07 14.43
N ILE A 519 -23.00 14.73 13.28
CA ILE A 519 -23.65 14.14 12.09
C ILE A 519 -22.82 12.98 11.54
N LEU A 520 -21.50 13.18 11.38
CA LEU A 520 -20.62 12.13 10.88
C LEU A 520 -20.64 10.89 11.79
N VAL A 521 -20.72 11.09 13.11
CA VAL A 521 -20.87 10.00 14.07
C VAL A 521 -22.22 9.29 13.91
N GLN A 522 -23.34 10.02 13.80
CA GLN A 522 -24.66 9.42 13.55
C GLN A 522 -24.67 8.59 12.25
N LEU A 523 -24.12 9.14 11.16
CA LEU A 523 -23.99 8.43 9.89
C LEU A 523 -23.07 7.20 10.02
N PHE A 524 -21.97 7.31 10.76
CA PHE A 524 -21.09 6.18 11.03
C PHE A 524 -21.78 5.05 11.81
N ILE A 525 -22.61 5.37 12.81
CA ILE A 525 -23.41 4.37 13.55
C ILE A 525 -24.40 3.68 12.62
N ILE A 526 -25.06 4.43 11.73
CA ILE A 526 -25.98 3.86 10.73
C ILE A 526 -25.22 2.91 9.79
N LEU A 527 -24.05 3.31 9.30
CA LEU A 527 -23.19 2.46 8.48
C LEU A 527 -22.82 1.16 9.21
N LEU A 528 -22.38 1.24 10.46
CA LEU A 528 -22.10 0.06 11.28
C LEU A 528 -23.33 -0.82 11.42
N GLY A 529 -24.51 -0.24 11.68
CA GLY A 529 -25.79 -0.96 11.72
C GLY A 529 -26.07 -1.75 10.43
N ILE A 530 -25.88 -1.12 9.26
CA ILE A 530 -26.05 -1.79 7.96
C ILE A 530 -25.05 -2.95 7.81
N VAL A 531 -23.78 -2.74 8.19
CA VAL A 531 -22.75 -3.79 8.11
C VAL A 531 -23.06 -4.96 9.07
N ILE A 532 -23.58 -4.68 10.27
CA ILE A 532 -24.02 -5.70 11.23
C ILE A 532 -25.21 -6.50 10.65
N ILE A 533 -26.15 -5.84 9.96
CA ILE A 533 -27.25 -6.53 9.27
C ILE A 533 -26.70 -7.43 8.14
N LEU A 534 -25.72 -6.96 7.36
CA LEU A 534 -25.05 -7.82 6.37
C LEU A 534 -24.35 -9.01 7.03
N GLN A 535 -23.78 -8.81 8.23
CA GLN A 535 -23.18 -9.89 9.03
C GLN A 535 -24.21 -10.90 9.51
N LEU A 536 -25.41 -10.46 9.88
CA LEU A 536 -26.51 -11.36 10.16
C LEU A 536 -26.85 -12.24 8.96
N ILE A 537 -26.99 -11.63 7.77
CA ILE A 537 -27.26 -12.37 6.52
C ILE A 537 -26.14 -13.38 6.23
N TYR A 538 -24.88 -12.99 6.44
CA TYR A 538 -23.74 -13.89 6.29
C TYR A 538 -23.76 -15.09 7.22
N ILE A 539 -24.22 -14.90 8.46
CA ILE A 539 -24.33 -15.98 9.44
C ILE A 539 -25.21 -17.11 8.87
N TRP A 540 -26.24 -16.79 8.09
CA TRP A 540 -27.18 -17.79 7.58
C TRP A 540 -26.94 -18.20 6.12
N MET A 541 -26.41 -17.32 5.25
CA MET A 541 -26.40 -17.55 3.80
C MET A 541 -25.09 -18.06 3.18
N LYS A 542 -24.00 -18.29 3.93
CA LYS A 542 -22.68 -18.74 3.40
C LYS A 542 -22.13 -17.90 2.20
N ILE A 543 -22.58 -16.66 2.02
CA ILE A 543 -22.13 -15.74 0.95
C ILE A 543 -20.82 -15.03 1.37
N SER A 544 -19.92 -14.71 0.44
CA SER A 544 -18.74 -13.87 0.77
C SER A 544 -19.14 -12.45 1.25
N MET A 545 -18.87 -12.11 2.52
CA MET A 545 -19.16 -10.81 3.15
C MET A 545 -18.44 -9.60 2.56
N PHE A 546 -17.20 -9.79 2.11
CA PHE A 546 -16.30 -8.66 1.93
C PHE A 546 -16.73 -7.74 0.78
N LYS A 547 -17.18 -8.32 -0.35
CA LYS A 547 -17.70 -7.57 -1.49
C LYS A 547 -18.89 -6.67 -1.12
N PRO A 548 -20.00 -7.17 -0.54
CA PRO A 548 -21.14 -6.32 -0.21
C PRO A 548 -20.78 -5.26 0.84
N ILE A 549 -19.92 -5.55 1.82
CA ILE A 549 -19.44 -4.54 2.78
C ILE A 549 -18.70 -3.42 2.05
N LEU A 550 -17.80 -3.73 1.12
CA LEU A 550 -17.09 -2.73 0.33
C LEU A 550 -18.05 -1.88 -0.53
N VAL A 551 -19.03 -2.51 -1.18
CA VAL A 551 -20.06 -1.79 -1.96
C VAL A 551 -20.81 -0.82 -1.04
N VAL A 552 -21.33 -1.30 0.09
CA VAL A 552 -22.09 -0.47 1.04
C VAL A 552 -21.23 0.67 1.56
N ALA A 553 -19.97 0.43 1.93
CA ALA A 553 -19.07 1.47 2.40
C ALA A 553 -18.85 2.57 1.35
N VAL A 554 -18.64 2.19 0.08
CA VAL A 554 -18.47 3.16 -1.02
C VAL A 554 -19.76 3.91 -1.32
N VAL A 555 -20.90 3.23 -1.40
CA VAL A 555 -22.22 3.86 -1.63
C VAL A 555 -22.55 4.84 -0.49
N PHE A 556 -22.31 4.43 0.75
CA PHE A 556 -22.55 5.28 1.92
C PHE A 556 -21.62 6.50 1.93
N TYR A 557 -20.36 6.33 1.55
CA TYR A 557 -19.42 7.44 1.42
C TYR A 557 -19.78 8.39 0.28
N LEU A 558 -20.29 7.87 -0.84
CA LEU A 558 -20.87 8.69 -1.91
C LEU A 558 -22.06 9.49 -1.39
N PHE A 559 -22.96 8.85 -0.64
CA PHE A 559 -24.07 9.56 -0.02
C PHE A 559 -23.58 10.72 0.87
N ILE A 560 -22.60 10.51 1.74
CA ILE A 560 -22.00 11.58 2.57
C ILE A 560 -21.46 12.73 1.73
N ASN A 561 -20.85 12.42 0.58
CA ASN A 561 -20.24 13.41 -0.30
C ASN A 561 -21.23 14.29 -1.04
N PHE A 562 -22.38 13.74 -1.41
CA PHE A 562 -23.44 14.48 -2.09
C PHE A 562 -24.49 15.03 -1.12
N PHE A 563 -24.50 14.55 0.13
CA PHE A 563 -25.29 15.12 1.21
C PHE A 563 -24.63 16.41 1.69
N ASN A 564 -25.29 17.55 1.44
CA ASN A 564 -24.78 18.85 1.88
C ASN A 564 -24.90 19.00 3.41
N ILE A 565 -23.90 18.49 4.13
CA ILE A 565 -23.84 18.49 5.60
C ILE A 565 -23.93 19.91 6.16
N ASP A 566 -23.19 20.86 5.58
CA ASP A 566 -23.12 22.21 6.14
C ASP A 566 -24.43 22.98 5.94
N ALA A 567 -25.13 22.80 4.81
CA ALA A 567 -26.48 23.34 4.64
C ALA A 567 -27.49 22.71 5.60
N PHE A 568 -27.42 21.38 5.81
CA PHE A 568 -28.28 20.72 6.79
C PHE A 568 -28.04 21.25 8.21
N ILE A 569 -26.78 21.45 8.61
CA ILE A 569 -26.45 22.03 9.92
C ILE A 569 -26.96 23.46 10.02
N ALA A 570 -26.76 24.29 9.00
CA ALA A 570 -27.24 25.67 8.99
C ALA A 570 -28.75 25.70 9.28
N ARG A 571 -29.54 25.01 8.46
CA ARG A 571 -31.00 24.95 8.60
C ARG A 571 -31.43 24.54 10.01
N ARG A 572 -30.89 23.43 10.51
CA ARG A 572 -31.29 22.89 11.83
C ARG A 572 -30.83 23.75 13.00
N ASN A 573 -29.64 24.34 12.92
CA ASN A 573 -29.14 25.16 14.02
C ASN A 573 -29.81 26.53 14.06
N ILE A 574 -30.22 27.09 12.91
CA ILE A 574 -31.00 28.33 12.86
C ILE A 574 -32.39 28.12 13.49
N GLU A 575 -33.05 26.98 13.21
CA GLU A 575 -34.31 26.60 13.89
C GLU A 575 -34.14 26.59 15.43
N VAL A 576 -33.04 26.03 15.93
CA VAL A 576 -32.75 25.95 17.38
C VAL A 576 -32.31 27.30 17.96
N TYR A 577 -31.63 28.14 17.18
CA TYR A 577 -31.22 29.49 17.55
C TYR A 577 -32.45 30.33 17.93
N LYS A 578 -33.51 30.23 17.13
CA LYS A 578 -34.80 30.91 17.31
C LYS A 578 -35.53 30.50 18.59
N ASP A 579 -35.47 29.21 18.94
CA ASP A 579 -36.23 28.65 20.06
C ASP A 579 -35.50 28.77 21.41
N LYS A 580 -34.16 28.66 21.42
CA LYS A 580 -33.36 28.55 22.66
C LYS A 580 -32.35 29.68 22.90
N GLY A 581 -32.24 30.67 22.00
CA GLY A 581 -31.32 31.82 22.15
C GLY A 581 -29.84 31.43 22.26
N MET A 582 -29.45 30.26 21.72
CA MET A 582 -28.08 29.76 21.79
C MET A 582 -27.11 30.59 20.94
N ASN A 583 -25.89 30.86 21.41
CA ASN A 583 -24.88 31.60 20.65
C ASN A 583 -24.56 30.93 19.30
N GLY A 584 -24.82 31.63 18.19
CA GLY A 584 -24.61 31.18 16.80
C GLY A 584 -23.16 31.05 16.36
N SER A 585 -22.21 30.97 17.29
CA SER A 585 -20.77 30.96 17.01
C SER A 585 -20.33 29.83 16.08
N TYR A 586 -21.05 28.70 16.08
CA TYR A 586 -20.78 27.58 15.17
C TYR A 586 -21.17 27.87 13.71
N LEU A 587 -22.15 28.75 13.46
CA LEU A 587 -22.57 29.11 12.10
C LEU A 587 -21.40 29.75 11.32
N ASN A 588 -20.56 30.53 12.00
CA ASN A 588 -19.36 31.14 11.42
C ASN A 588 -18.32 30.12 10.91
N MET A 589 -18.37 28.88 11.39
CA MET A 589 -17.44 27.81 10.97
C MET A 589 -17.96 26.99 9.78
N LEU A 590 -19.21 27.19 9.36
CA LEU A 590 -19.80 26.50 8.21
C LEU A 590 -19.15 26.95 6.91
N SER A 591 -19.01 26.05 5.94
CA SER A 591 -18.42 26.38 4.64
C SER A 591 -19.42 27.12 3.74
N PHE A 592 -18.97 27.58 2.56
CA PHE A 592 -19.86 28.16 1.55
C PHE A 592 -20.97 27.20 1.06
N ASP A 593 -20.89 25.91 1.41
CA ASP A 593 -21.95 24.94 1.10
C ASP A 593 -23.28 25.29 1.79
N ALA A 594 -23.24 26.07 2.88
CA ALA A 594 -24.40 26.58 3.60
C ALA A 594 -24.99 27.89 3.01
N LEU A 595 -24.42 28.43 1.92
CA LEU A 595 -24.72 29.77 1.41
C LEU A 595 -26.21 30.05 1.26
N LYS A 596 -26.94 29.14 0.61
CA LYS A 596 -28.39 29.29 0.41
C LYS A 596 -29.17 29.45 1.72
N GLU A 597 -28.82 28.67 2.74
CA GLU A 597 -29.52 28.70 4.02
C GLU A 597 -29.12 29.92 4.85
N MET A 598 -27.86 30.37 4.73
CA MET A 598 -27.38 31.60 5.37
C MET A 598 -28.01 32.86 4.75
N ASP A 599 -28.13 32.91 3.42
CA ASP A 599 -28.78 34.03 2.71
C ASP A 599 -30.26 34.13 3.13
N LYS A 600 -30.96 32.99 3.13
CA LYS A 600 -32.36 32.94 3.56
C LYS A 600 -32.53 33.39 5.01
N ALA A 601 -31.66 32.93 5.92
CA ALA A 601 -31.73 33.31 7.32
C ALA A 601 -31.48 34.82 7.53
N LEU A 602 -30.67 35.46 6.68
CA LEU A 602 -30.47 36.90 6.72
C LEU A 602 -31.72 37.65 6.21
N GLU A 603 -32.31 37.19 5.10
CA GLU A 603 -33.55 37.76 4.54
C GLU A 603 -34.73 37.65 5.51
N ASP A 604 -34.86 36.52 6.19
CA ASP A 604 -35.92 36.25 7.18
C ASP A 604 -35.65 36.94 8.54
N GLY A 605 -34.50 37.59 8.71
CA GLY A 605 -34.10 38.27 9.95
C GLY A 605 -33.75 37.33 11.10
N GLU A 606 -33.47 36.06 10.82
CA GLU A 606 -33.12 35.03 11.81
C GLU A 606 -31.65 35.11 12.27
N ILE A 607 -30.79 35.73 11.46
CA ILE A 607 -29.40 36.08 11.81
C ILE A 607 -29.13 37.56 11.56
N ASP A 608 -28.23 38.14 12.36
CA ASP A 608 -27.82 39.53 12.20
C ASP A 608 -26.75 39.70 11.11
N GLN A 609 -26.68 40.92 10.56
CA GLN A 609 -25.72 41.25 9.51
C GLN A 609 -24.25 41.03 9.95
N ILE A 610 -23.96 41.20 11.25
CA ILE A 610 -22.61 41.01 11.80
C ILE A 610 -22.21 39.53 11.73
N THR A 611 -23.09 38.61 12.14
CA THR A 611 -22.83 37.16 12.02
C THR A 611 -22.65 36.75 10.56
N TYR A 612 -23.51 37.23 9.67
CA TYR A 612 -23.40 36.92 8.23
C TYR A 612 -22.07 37.43 7.63
N ASN A 613 -21.69 38.68 7.92
CA ASN A 613 -20.43 39.26 7.43
C ASN A 613 -19.20 38.54 8.00
N ASN A 614 -19.25 38.14 9.27
CA ASN A 614 -18.19 37.35 9.90
C ASN A 614 -18.06 35.97 9.25
N TRP A 615 -19.17 35.28 8.97
CA TRP A 615 -19.18 34.00 8.27
C TRP A 615 -18.58 34.11 6.86
N ILE A 616 -18.96 35.13 6.08
CA ILE A 616 -18.35 35.38 4.75
C ILE A 616 -16.86 35.63 4.88
N LYS A 617 -16.44 36.48 5.82
CA LYS A 617 -15.03 36.83 6.02
C LYS A 617 -14.19 35.61 6.37
N VAL A 618 -14.63 34.80 7.34
CA VAL A 618 -13.95 33.55 7.73
C VAL A 618 -13.82 32.59 6.55
N ASN A 619 -14.85 32.47 5.70
CA ASN A 619 -14.75 31.61 4.53
C ASN A 619 -13.82 32.16 3.44
N LYS A 620 -13.82 33.48 3.18
CA LYS A 620 -12.90 34.11 2.23
C LYS A 620 -11.43 34.03 2.70
N ASP A 621 -11.19 34.13 4.00
CA ASP A 621 -9.86 33.95 4.58
C ASP A 621 -9.38 32.49 4.47
N ASN A 622 -10.28 31.51 4.58
CA ASN A 622 -9.95 30.09 4.43
C ASN A 622 -9.86 29.62 2.97
N VAL A 623 -10.43 30.37 2.03
CA VAL A 623 -10.58 29.98 0.63
C VAL A 623 -9.95 31.03 -0.27
N HIS A 624 -8.67 30.84 -0.56
CA HIS A 624 -7.95 31.67 -1.52
C HIS A 624 -8.06 31.06 -2.92
N THR A 625 -8.81 31.72 -3.80
CA THR A 625 -8.85 31.39 -5.23
C THR A 625 -8.20 32.51 -6.05
N ASN A 626 -7.48 32.13 -7.09
CA ASN A 626 -6.79 33.03 -8.01
C ASN A 626 -7.61 33.32 -9.26
N ASN A 627 -8.93 33.06 -9.22
CA ASN A 627 -9.87 33.18 -10.35
C ASN A 627 -9.42 32.44 -11.61
N LYS A 628 -8.66 31.34 -11.46
CA LYS A 628 -8.27 30.48 -12.58
C LYS A 628 -9.40 29.50 -12.91
N TRP A 629 -9.57 29.19 -14.19
CA TRP A 629 -10.63 28.30 -14.65
C TRP A 629 -10.57 26.90 -14.02
N TYR A 630 -9.35 26.40 -13.75
CA TYR A 630 -9.15 25.08 -13.16
C TYR A 630 -9.34 25.04 -11.63
N GLU A 631 -9.42 26.20 -10.97
CA GLU A 631 -9.78 26.33 -9.55
C GLU A 631 -11.29 26.47 -9.36
N TYR A 632 -12.07 26.34 -10.44
CA TYR A 632 -13.52 26.50 -10.42
C TYR A 632 -14.17 25.63 -9.34
N ASN A 633 -15.00 26.29 -8.53
CA ASN A 633 -15.89 25.68 -7.56
C ASN A 633 -17.22 26.44 -7.54
N TYR A 634 -18.33 25.70 -7.50
CA TYR A 634 -19.67 26.25 -7.58
C TYR A 634 -19.99 27.22 -6.43
N TYR A 635 -19.85 26.80 -5.17
CA TYR A 635 -20.23 27.62 -4.01
C TYR A 635 -19.32 28.85 -3.83
N ILE A 636 -18.03 28.73 -4.18
CA ILE A 636 -17.11 29.89 -4.19
C ILE A 636 -17.53 30.91 -5.26
N LYS A 637 -17.91 30.45 -6.46
CA LYS A 637 -18.36 31.35 -7.51
C LYS A 637 -19.70 31.99 -7.18
N ALA A 638 -20.61 31.26 -6.53
CA ALA A 638 -21.89 31.77 -6.06
C ALA A 638 -21.70 32.86 -5.00
N SER A 639 -20.81 32.66 -4.01
CA SER A 639 -20.55 33.64 -2.96
C SER A 639 -19.94 34.95 -3.45
N ASN A 640 -19.26 34.93 -4.60
CA ASN A 640 -18.73 36.13 -5.24
C ASN A 640 -19.76 36.90 -6.09
N LYS A 641 -20.93 36.32 -6.39
CA LYS A 641 -22.00 36.96 -7.19
C LYS A 641 -23.09 37.64 -6.35
N GLY A 642 -23.20 37.31 -5.06
CA GLY A 642 -24.17 37.90 -4.14
C GLY A 642 -23.75 39.26 -3.56
N GLN A 643 -22.72 39.89 -4.15
CA GLN A 643 -22.30 41.28 -3.92
C GLN A 643 -22.55 42.06 -5.21
#